data_AF-A0A484X827-F1
#
_entry.id   AF-A0A484X827-F1
#
_cell.length_a   1.000
_cell.length_b   1.000
_cell.length_c   1.000
_cell.angle_alpha   90.00
_cell.angle_beta   90.00
_cell.angle_gamma   90.00
#
_symmetry.space_group_name_H-M   'P 1'
#
loop_
_entity.id
_entity.type
_entity.pdbx_description
1 polymer ?
#
loop_
_entity_poly.entity_id
_entity_poly.type
_entity_poly.pdbx_seq_one_letter_code
_entity_poly.pdbx_strand_id
1 'polypeptide(L)'
;MNIKTLNVSLLSISIITALFPLNAMATKLTIEQRLELLENELSQNKQELKATQNELGVYKFRLSTLQKSITENKYQSASLAEISATSPVADNIKNENGEQNSFAAAHTINGSQQIAVIESKGDKTTIESVTLKDISKYIKDDIGFSYQGYFRSGWGTGNHGSPQTYAAGSLGRFGNEMSGWFDLTLNQRVYNQDGRTANAVVTYDGNVGQQYNDAWFGDSANENIMQFSDIYLTTRGFLPFAREAEFWVGKHKLPQYEIQMLDWKTLTTDVAAGVGIENWALGVGLFDMSLSRDDVDVYSRDFTRTSQMNTNSVDVRYRNIPLWDDATLSLMAKYSAPNKTDQQQDNENDDSYFEMKDSWMLASVLRQNLQRDTFNEFTLQVANNSYASSFASFSDASNTMAHGRYYYGDHTNGIAWRLISQGEMYLTDNIIMANALVYSHGEDVYSYESGAHSDFDSIRTVIRPAWIWNTWNQTGLELGWFKQQNKTQQGVTLNESAYKTTLWHALKVGESILGSRPEIRFYGTYINILDNELSNFKFNENSKDEFMAGIQAGSLVVIYLVKELCMSGFKEDFLWGGAVAAHQLEGGWNEGGKGISIADVMTAGAHGVPREVTEGVIDGLNYPNHEAIDFYHRYKTDIQLFAGMGFKCFRTSIAWTRIFPQGDEQEPNEEGLQFYDDLFDECLKQGMEPVVTLSHFEMPYHLVTKYGGWRNRKLIDFFIHFASTVFTRYKAKVKYWMTFNEINNQVNFSESLCPFTNSGILYSPEEDLNEREQIMYQAVHYELVASALAVQTGKLINPEFNIGCMIAMCPIYPLTCAPNDMMMATKAMHRRYWFTDVHARGYYPQHMLNYFARKGFNLDITPDDNAILARGCVDFIGFSYYMSFTTQFSPDNPQLDYVEPRDLVSNPYIDTSEWGWQIDPAGLRYSLNWFWDHFQLPLFIVENGFGAVDQRQADGTVNDHYRIDYFSSHIREMKKAVVEDGVDLIGYTPWGCIDLVSAGTGEMKKRYGMIYVDKDNEGKGTLERIRKASFYWYRDLIANNGENI
;
A
#
# COMPACT_ATOMS: atom_id res chain seq x y z
N MET A 1 61.62 33.33 -2.21
CA MET A 1 61.81 32.20 -1.27
C MET A 1 61.31 30.92 -1.94
N ASN A 2 61.97 29.80 -1.68
CA ASN A 2 62.03 28.56 -2.47
C ASN A 2 60.73 27.73 -2.55
N ILE A 3 60.71 26.88 -3.57
CA ILE A 3 59.78 25.79 -3.89
C ILE A 3 59.49 24.88 -2.68
N LYS A 4 58.23 24.86 -2.20
CA LYS A 4 57.50 23.74 -1.56
C LYS A 4 56.16 24.25 -0.98
N THR A 5 55.07 24.12 -1.74
CA THR A 5 53.66 23.90 -1.32
C THR A 5 52.71 24.29 -2.46
N LEU A 6 52.55 23.39 -3.43
CA LEU A 6 51.45 23.43 -4.39
C LEU A 6 51.01 21.99 -4.60
N ASN A 7 49.85 21.62 -4.05
CA ASN A 7 48.97 20.51 -4.45
C ASN A 7 47.97 20.24 -3.32
N VAL A 8 46.77 20.84 -3.38
CA VAL A 8 45.40 20.30 -3.09
C VAL A 8 44.40 21.45 -3.34
N SER A 9 44.38 22.04 -4.54
CA SER A 9 43.39 23.10 -4.88
C SER A 9 42.81 22.99 -6.29
N LEU A 10 43.10 21.92 -7.03
CA LEU A 10 42.65 21.73 -8.41
C LEU A 10 41.70 20.53 -8.61
N LEU A 11 41.41 19.76 -7.55
CA LEU A 11 40.41 18.68 -7.61
C LEU A 11 39.00 19.17 -7.20
N SER A 12 38.91 20.24 -6.41
CA SER A 12 37.65 20.77 -5.87
C SER A 12 36.86 21.64 -6.86
N ILE A 13 37.50 22.11 -7.93
CA ILE A 13 36.88 23.00 -8.93
C ILE A 13 36.33 22.21 -10.13
N SER A 14 36.80 20.98 -10.34
CA SER A 14 36.43 20.14 -11.50
C SER A 14 35.12 19.36 -11.34
N ILE A 15 34.54 19.32 -10.14
CA ILE A 15 33.25 18.64 -9.87
C ILE A 15 32.06 19.61 -9.98
N ILE A 16 32.30 20.93 -9.87
CA ILE A 16 31.25 21.96 -9.97
C ILE A 16 30.77 22.18 -11.42
N THR A 17 31.57 21.80 -12.42
CA THR A 17 31.21 21.98 -13.84
C THR A 17 30.49 20.80 -14.48
N ALA A 18 30.17 19.72 -13.74
CA ALA A 18 29.48 18.54 -14.28
C ALA A 18 27.95 18.51 -14.01
N LEU A 19 27.36 19.53 -13.36
CA LEU A 19 25.97 19.53 -12.87
C LEU A 19 25.00 20.49 -13.61
N PHE A 20 25.31 20.95 -14.82
CA PHE A 20 24.35 21.75 -15.62
C PHE A 20 24.22 21.20 -17.06
N PRO A 21 23.04 20.73 -17.49
CA PRO A 21 22.74 20.65 -18.91
C PRO A 21 22.32 22.04 -19.43
N LEU A 22 23.23 22.69 -20.16
CA LEU A 22 22.92 23.80 -21.05
C LEU A 22 22.15 23.26 -22.26
N ASN A 23 20.82 23.46 -22.31
CA ASN A 23 20.07 23.77 -23.53
C ASN A 23 18.59 24.03 -23.22
N ALA A 24 18.18 25.30 -23.19
CA ALA A 24 16.88 25.77 -23.67
C ALA A 24 16.88 27.30 -23.74
N MET A 25 17.28 27.85 -24.88
CA MET A 25 16.87 29.22 -25.21
C MET A 25 15.38 29.21 -25.56
N ALA A 26 14.53 29.39 -24.55
CA ALA A 26 13.14 29.80 -24.75
C ALA A 26 13.11 31.33 -24.87
N THR A 27 12.74 31.84 -26.04
CA THR A 27 12.53 33.26 -26.29
C THR A 27 11.56 33.85 -25.26
N LYS A 28 12.03 34.82 -24.46
CA LYS A 28 11.21 35.55 -23.49
C LYS A 28 10.14 36.35 -24.23
N LEU A 29 8.86 36.05 -23.97
CA LEU A 29 7.72 36.91 -24.35
C LEU A 29 7.96 38.35 -23.90
N THR A 30 7.64 39.31 -24.77
CA THR A 30 7.77 40.75 -24.50
C THR A 30 6.81 41.19 -23.39
N ILE A 31 7.09 42.34 -22.76
CA ILE A 31 6.26 42.87 -21.66
C ILE A 31 4.84 43.13 -22.16
N GLU A 32 4.67 43.63 -23.39
CA GLU A 32 3.32 43.82 -23.96
C GLU A 32 2.56 42.50 -24.13
N GLN A 33 3.22 41.42 -24.58
CA GLN A 33 2.58 40.10 -24.74
C GLN A 33 2.22 39.47 -23.39
N ARG A 34 3.00 39.70 -22.35
CA ARG A 34 2.68 39.27 -20.97
C ARG A 34 1.51 40.07 -20.39
N LEU A 35 1.44 41.37 -20.68
CA LEU A 35 0.33 42.22 -20.25
C LEU A 35 -0.97 41.79 -20.93
N GLU A 36 -0.93 41.49 -22.22
CA GLU A 36 -2.10 41.05 -22.99
C GLU A 36 -2.62 39.67 -22.52
N LEU A 37 -1.71 38.75 -22.16
CA LEU A 37 -2.05 37.48 -21.52
C LEU A 37 -2.70 37.68 -20.14
N LEU A 38 -2.10 38.54 -19.29
CA LEU A 38 -2.63 38.86 -17.97
C LEU A 38 -3.98 39.60 -18.02
N GLU A 39 -4.20 40.46 -19.01
CA GLU A 39 -5.47 41.16 -19.20
C GLU A 39 -6.58 40.21 -19.69
N ASN A 40 -6.24 39.25 -20.56
CA ASN A 40 -7.17 38.19 -20.97
C ASN A 40 -7.52 37.26 -19.80
N GLU A 41 -6.54 36.86 -19.02
CA GLU A 41 -6.72 36.00 -17.85
C GLU A 41 -7.53 36.71 -16.75
N LEU A 42 -7.27 38.00 -16.50
CA LEU A 42 -8.06 38.82 -15.58
C LEU A 42 -9.50 38.99 -16.06
N SER A 43 -9.73 39.08 -17.37
CA SER A 43 -11.07 39.17 -17.96
C SER A 43 -11.85 37.86 -17.79
N GLN A 44 -11.20 36.72 -18.03
CA GLN A 44 -11.77 35.38 -17.81
C GLN A 44 -12.09 35.15 -16.32
N ASN A 45 -11.16 35.48 -15.42
CA ASN A 45 -11.36 35.36 -13.98
C ASN A 45 -12.50 36.25 -13.46
N LYS A 46 -12.68 37.45 -14.03
CA LYS A 46 -13.82 38.32 -13.68
C LYS A 46 -15.16 37.76 -14.17
N GLN A 47 -15.19 37.08 -15.33
CA GLN A 47 -16.40 36.40 -15.81
C GLN A 47 -16.74 35.19 -14.93
N GLU A 48 -15.74 34.40 -14.56
CA GLU A 48 -15.91 33.23 -13.71
C GLU A 48 -16.32 33.59 -12.27
N LEU A 49 -15.76 34.67 -11.73
CA LEU A 49 -16.19 35.23 -10.43
C LEU A 49 -17.66 35.67 -10.47
N LYS A 50 -18.10 36.28 -11.58
CA LYS A 50 -19.49 36.72 -11.75
C LYS A 50 -20.45 35.55 -11.90
N ALA A 51 -20.05 34.49 -12.60
CA ALA A 51 -20.79 33.23 -12.68
C ALA A 51 -20.92 32.56 -11.30
N THR A 52 -19.82 32.52 -10.54
CA THR A 52 -19.78 31.94 -9.18
C THR A 52 -20.62 32.74 -8.19
N GLN A 53 -20.63 34.07 -8.27
CA GLN A 53 -21.49 34.93 -7.43
C GLN A 53 -22.98 34.71 -7.72
N ASN A 54 -23.34 34.49 -9.00
CA ASN A 54 -24.72 34.16 -9.38
C ASN A 54 -25.13 32.77 -8.86
N GLU A 55 -24.27 31.75 -8.97
CA GLU A 55 -24.53 30.43 -8.38
C GLU A 55 -24.71 30.49 -6.86
N LEU A 56 -23.87 31.27 -6.16
CA LEU A 56 -23.99 31.47 -4.72
C LEU A 56 -25.32 32.13 -4.33
N GLY A 57 -25.82 33.06 -5.14
CA GLY A 57 -27.14 33.68 -4.97
C GLY A 57 -28.29 32.66 -5.09
N VAL A 58 -28.21 31.77 -6.08
CA VAL A 58 -29.19 30.68 -6.27
C VAL A 58 -29.15 29.69 -5.10
N TYR A 59 -27.96 29.39 -4.59
CA TYR A 59 -27.78 28.52 -3.42
C TYR A 59 -28.42 29.10 -2.16
N LYS A 60 -28.15 30.39 -1.87
CA LYS A 60 -28.75 31.08 -0.72
C LYS A 60 -30.28 31.13 -0.80
N PHE A 61 -30.82 31.33 -2.00
CA PHE A 61 -32.26 31.29 -2.23
C PHE A 61 -32.84 29.90 -1.96
N ARG A 62 -32.24 28.83 -2.49
CA ARG A 62 -32.69 27.44 -2.25
C ARG A 62 -32.60 27.04 -0.78
N LEU A 63 -31.54 27.46 -0.08
CA LEU A 63 -31.37 27.20 1.35
C LEU A 63 -32.49 27.87 2.18
N SER A 64 -32.86 29.11 1.83
CA SER A 64 -33.94 29.83 2.50
C SER A 64 -35.32 29.18 2.28
N THR A 65 -35.56 28.63 1.08
CA THR A 65 -36.79 27.89 0.74
C THR A 65 -36.87 26.56 1.49
N LEU A 66 -35.75 25.85 1.61
CA LEU A 66 -35.66 24.59 2.35
C LEU A 66 -35.86 24.80 3.86
N GLN A 67 -35.30 25.87 4.42
CA GLN A 67 -35.51 26.24 5.82
C GLN A 67 -36.98 26.58 6.09
N LYS A 68 -37.65 27.23 5.13
CA LYS A 68 -39.08 27.55 5.23
C LYS A 68 -39.95 26.28 5.18
N SER A 69 -39.65 25.34 4.27
CA SER A 69 -40.38 24.07 4.17
C SER A 69 -40.14 23.14 5.37
N ILE A 70 -38.94 23.13 5.95
CA ILE A 70 -38.64 22.38 7.19
C ILE A 70 -39.41 22.96 8.37
N THR A 71 -39.55 24.29 8.43
CA THR A 71 -40.32 24.97 9.49
C THR A 71 -41.82 24.68 9.33
N GLU A 72 -42.35 24.73 8.11
CA GLU A 72 -43.75 24.39 7.81
C GLU A 72 -44.07 22.90 8.06
N ASN A 73 -43.15 21.97 7.76
CA ASN A 73 -43.31 20.55 8.05
C ASN A 73 -43.21 20.21 9.54
N LYS A 74 -42.46 20.97 10.34
CA LYS A 74 -42.46 20.86 11.82
C LYS A 74 -43.81 21.25 12.43
N TYR A 75 -44.54 22.17 11.82
CA TYR A 75 -45.90 22.54 12.27
C TYR A 75 -46.96 21.48 11.90
N GLN A 76 -46.79 20.72 10.81
CA GLN A 76 -47.68 19.60 10.46
C GLN A 76 -47.42 18.34 11.32
N SER A 77 -46.16 18.03 11.61
CA SER A 77 -45.80 16.85 12.43
C SER A 77 -46.14 17.00 13.91
N ALA A 78 -46.27 18.23 14.43
CA ALA A 78 -46.80 18.49 15.77
C ALA A 78 -48.32 18.24 15.90
N SER A 79 -49.08 18.26 14.80
CA SER A 79 -50.54 18.01 14.80
C SER A 79 -50.93 16.53 14.71
N LEU A 80 -49.97 15.65 14.36
CA LEU A 80 -50.19 14.22 14.15
C LEU A 80 -49.67 13.34 15.31
N ALA A 81 -49.08 13.96 16.34
CA ALA A 81 -48.54 13.26 17.51
C ALA A 81 -49.56 13.03 18.65
N GLU A 82 -50.79 13.53 18.54
CA GLU A 82 -51.91 13.13 19.38
C GLU A 82 -52.79 12.15 18.62
N ILE A 83 -52.53 10.84 18.73
CA ILE A 83 -53.53 9.77 18.87
C ILE A 83 -52.79 8.46 19.21
N SER A 84 -52.93 8.11 20.49
CA SER A 84 -52.79 6.83 21.21
C SER A 84 -51.78 5.78 20.73
N ALA A 85 -50.79 5.55 21.59
CA ALA A 85 -50.12 4.28 21.78
C ALA A 85 -51.08 3.20 22.33
N THR A 86 -50.98 1.97 21.81
CA THR A 86 -50.86 0.70 22.58
C THR A 86 -50.70 -0.50 21.64
N SER A 87 -49.61 -1.25 21.81
CA SER A 87 -49.41 -2.67 21.41
C SER A 87 -50.05 -3.58 22.50
N PRO A 88 -50.46 -4.87 22.32
CA PRO A 88 -49.93 -5.87 21.37
C PRO A 88 -50.91 -6.92 20.77
N VAL A 89 -50.43 -7.67 19.75
CA VAL A 89 -50.79 -9.04 19.31
C VAL A 89 -52.25 -9.39 18.93
N ALA A 90 -52.38 -9.77 17.65
CA ALA A 90 -53.34 -10.71 17.03
C ALA A 90 -54.85 -10.35 17.02
N ASP A 91 -55.40 -10.11 15.82
CA ASP A 91 -56.13 -11.11 15.03
C ASP A 91 -57.24 -10.50 14.15
N ASN A 92 -57.26 -10.99 12.91
CA ASN A 92 -58.42 -11.09 12.00
C ASN A 92 -59.07 -9.79 11.47
N ILE A 93 -58.94 -9.56 10.15
CA ILE A 93 -60.02 -9.70 9.15
C ILE A 93 -59.54 -9.15 7.79
N LYS A 94 -59.78 -9.95 6.74
CA LYS A 94 -59.60 -9.63 5.31
C LYS A 94 -60.29 -8.33 4.92
N ASN A 95 -59.72 -7.58 3.97
CA ASN A 95 -60.49 -6.65 3.17
C ASN A 95 -60.65 -7.22 1.76
N GLU A 96 -61.83 -7.79 1.52
CA GLU A 96 -62.45 -7.91 0.21
C GLU A 96 -62.90 -6.50 -0.19
N ASN A 97 -62.33 -5.94 -1.25
CA ASN A 97 -63.01 -5.09 -2.23
C ASN A 97 -61.98 -4.65 -3.27
N GLY A 98 -62.05 -5.31 -4.42
CA GLY A 98 -61.31 -4.91 -5.60
C GLY A 98 -61.81 -3.56 -6.10
N GLU A 99 -60.87 -2.62 -6.26
CA GLU A 99 -61.01 -1.52 -7.20
C GLU A 99 -59.70 -1.41 -8.00
N GLN A 100 -59.87 -1.53 -9.31
CA GLN A 100 -58.86 -1.27 -10.33
C GLN A 100 -58.87 0.22 -10.71
N ASN A 101 -57.70 0.65 -11.23
CA ASN A 101 -57.40 1.77 -12.13
C ASN A 101 -56.41 2.76 -11.50
N SER A 102 -55.36 3.23 -12.17
CA SER A 102 -55.09 3.35 -13.61
C SER A 102 -53.59 3.60 -13.84
N PHE A 103 -53.06 3.09 -14.95
CA PHE A 103 -51.72 3.40 -15.44
C PHE A 103 -51.56 4.87 -15.85
N ALA A 104 -50.48 5.50 -15.41
CA ALA A 104 -49.87 6.66 -16.05
C ALA A 104 -48.38 6.36 -16.32
N ALA A 105 -47.92 6.74 -17.50
CA ALA A 105 -46.68 6.27 -18.12
C ALA A 105 -45.40 6.83 -17.51
N ALA A 106 -44.39 5.94 -17.48
CA ALA A 106 -42.95 6.12 -17.63
C ALA A 106 -42.29 7.39 -17.06
N HIS A 107 -41.55 7.23 -15.97
CA HIS A 107 -40.23 7.86 -15.80
C HIS A 107 -39.21 6.79 -15.41
N THR A 108 -38.25 6.57 -16.30
CA THR A 108 -37.06 5.75 -16.11
C THR A 108 -36.19 6.41 -15.04
N ILE A 109 -35.89 5.69 -13.95
CA ILE A 109 -34.81 6.06 -13.02
C ILE A 109 -33.87 4.86 -12.94
N ASN A 110 -32.69 5.02 -13.56
CA ASN A 110 -31.55 4.14 -13.36
C ASN A 110 -31.10 4.27 -11.90
N GLY A 111 -31.11 3.19 -11.14
CA GLY A 111 -30.69 3.17 -9.74
C GLY A 111 -29.52 2.22 -9.51
N SER A 112 -28.30 2.71 -9.73
CA SER A 112 -27.11 2.20 -9.06
C SER A 112 -26.47 3.31 -8.22
N GLN A 113 -25.81 2.87 -7.15
CA GLN A 113 -24.93 3.58 -6.22
C GLN A 113 -25.56 4.11 -4.91
N GLN A 114 -25.07 3.55 -3.80
CA GLN A 114 -25.07 4.21 -2.50
C GLN A 114 -24.10 5.40 -2.59
N ILE A 115 -24.60 6.60 -2.34
CA ILE A 115 -23.92 7.88 -2.55
C ILE A 115 -23.91 8.65 -1.22
N ALA A 116 -22.76 9.20 -0.83
CA ALA A 116 -22.70 10.36 0.04
C ALA A 116 -22.43 11.60 -0.84
N VAL A 117 -23.39 12.52 -0.91
CA VAL A 117 -23.32 13.73 -1.76
C VAL A 117 -22.68 14.88 -0.97
N ILE A 118 -21.59 15.46 -1.48
CA ILE A 118 -21.02 16.72 -0.96
C ILE A 118 -20.78 17.66 -2.17
N GLU A 119 -21.74 18.56 -2.43
CA GLU A 119 -21.80 19.60 -3.49
C GLU A 119 -22.46 19.27 -4.85
N SER A 120 -23.28 20.21 -5.33
CA SER A 120 -23.84 20.27 -6.68
C SER A 120 -23.73 21.70 -7.22
N LYS A 121 -22.85 21.98 -8.19
CA LYS A 121 -22.83 23.23 -8.96
C LYS A 121 -23.32 22.97 -10.38
N GLY A 122 -24.46 23.56 -10.76
CA GLY A 122 -25.04 23.39 -12.10
C GLY A 122 -25.24 21.92 -12.54
N ASP A 123 -25.46 21.69 -13.84
CA ASP A 123 -25.82 20.39 -14.43
C ASP A 123 -24.69 19.33 -14.42
N LYS A 124 -23.73 19.39 -13.49
CA LYS A 124 -22.73 18.32 -13.30
C LYS A 124 -22.53 17.99 -11.81
N THR A 125 -22.83 16.73 -11.48
CA THR A 125 -22.54 16.08 -10.21
C THR A 125 -21.19 15.37 -10.33
N THR A 126 -20.23 15.66 -9.45
CA THR A 126 -18.99 14.87 -9.31
C THR A 126 -19.18 13.83 -8.21
N ILE A 127 -18.84 12.58 -8.52
CA ILE A 127 -18.96 11.41 -7.63
C ILE A 127 -17.53 10.90 -7.39
N GLU A 128 -17.07 10.88 -6.13
CA GLU A 128 -15.80 10.27 -5.73
C GLU A 128 -16.05 9.04 -4.83
N SER A 129 -15.26 7.99 -5.01
CA SER A 129 -15.33 6.71 -4.29
C SER A 129 -14.44 6.71 -3.03
N VAL A 130 -14.93 6.14 -1.93
CA VAL A 130 -14.27 6.05 -0.61
C VAL A 130 -13.64 4.65 -0.43
N THR A 131 -12.34 4.57 -0.13
CA THR A 131 -11.55 3.31 0.05
C THR A 131 -11.57 2.77 1.49
N LEU A 132 -11.01 1.57 1.75
CA LEU A 132 -10.83 1.03 3.12
C LEU A 132 -9.76 1.77 3.92
N LYS A 133 -8.80 2.40 3.23
CA LYS A 133 -7.92 3.40 3.81
C LYS A 133 -8.72 4.65 4.17
N ASP A 134 -9.70 5.05 3.36
CA ASP A 134 -10.64 6.11 3.72
C ASP A 134 -11.61 5.68 4.82
N ILE A 135 -11.89 4.38 5.03
CA ILE A 135 -12.66 3.85 6.15
C ILE A 135 -11.81 3.72 7.43
N SER A 136 -10.56 3.29 7.35
CA SER A 136 -9.61 3.27 8.46
C SER A 136 -9.21 4.68 8.87
N LYS A 137 -9.01 5.57 7.88
CA LYS A 137 -8.94 7.01 8.06
C LYS A 137 -10.26 7.55 8.57
N TYR A 138 -11.43 7.11 8.09
CA TYR A 138 -12.72 7.50 8.63
C TYR A 138 -12.91 7.00 10.05
N ILE A 139 -12.42 5.83 10.45
CA ILE A 139 -12.51 5.29 11.82
C ILE A 139 -11.49 6.00 12.73
N LYS A 140 -10.26 6.25 12.26
CA LYS A 140 -9.27 7.08 12.96
C LYS A 140 -9.76 8.52 13.08
N ASP A 141 -10.39 9.04 12.04
CA ASP A 141 -11.02 10.35 12.01
C ASP A 141 -12.23 10.32 12.97
N ASP A 142 -13.18 9.38 12.84
CA ASP A 142 -14.41 9.24 13.63
C ASP A 142 -14.14 9.05 15.13
N ILE A 143 -13.24 8.12 15.50
CA ILE A 143 -12.70 7.98 16.88
C ILE A 143 -11.95 9.25 17.28
N GLY A 144 -11.32 9.91 16.29
CA GLY A 144 -10.52 11.10 16.49
C GLY A 144 -9.16 10.84 17.08
N PHE A 145 -8.79 9.58 17.35
CA PHE A 145 -7.56 9.25 18.06
C PHE A 145 -6.49 8.70 17.10
N SER A 146 -5.29 9.26 17.16
CA SER A 146 -4.09 8.72 16.51
C SER A 146 -2.88 8.80 17.45
N TYR A 147 -1.89 7.93 17.20
CA TYR A 147 -0.62 7.94 17.91
C TYR A 147 0.53 7.64 16.95
N GLN A 148 1.71 8.17 17.25
CA GLN A 148 2.95 7.93 16.52
C GLN A 148 4.13 7.98 17.51
N GLY A 149 5.23 7.29 17.22
CA GLY A 149 6.38 7.30 18.12
C GLY A 149 7.68 6.80 17.51
N TYR A 150 8.76 7.29 18.09
CA TYR A 150 10.14 6.93 17.83
C TYR A 150 10.73 6.32 19.10
N PHE A 151 11.52 5.27 18.94
CA PHE A 151 12.37 4.77 20.01
C PHE A 151 13.75 4.41 19.47
N ARG A 152 14.74 4.63 20.31
CA ARG A 152 16.14 4.29 20.12
C ARG A 152 16.68 3.73 21.42
N SER A 153 17.40 2.63 21.34
CA SER A 153 18.16 2.07 22.44
C SER A 153 19.34 1.30 21.88
N GLY A 154 20.46 1.28 22.60
CA GLY A 154 21.65 0.62 22.09
C GLY A 154 22.62 0.29 23.19
N TRP A 155 23.57 -0.55 22.82
CA TRP A 155 24.72 -0.93 23.60
C TRP A 155 25.98 -0.59 22.81
N GLY A 156 27.02 -0.14 23.49
CA GLY A 156 28.35 -0.12 22.89
C GLY A 156 29.46 0.10 23.90
N THR A 157 30.69 -0.03 23.44
CA THR A 157 31.89 -0.02 24.26
C THR A 157 33.04 0.67 23.53
N GLY A 158 33.90 1.36 24.27
CA GLY A 158 35.12 1.99 23.77
C GLY A 158 36.33 1.09 24.01
N ASN A 159 37.44 1.39 23.35
CA ASN A 159 38.73 0.75 23.58
C ASN A 159 39.38 1.17 24.92
N HIS A 160 38.98 2.30 25.48
CA HIS A 160 39.47 2.82 26.75
C HIS A 160 38.31 3.22 27.70
N GLY A 161 37.41 2.29 28.01
CA GLY A 161 36.28 2.52 28.92
C GLY A 161 34.96 2.85 28.22
N SER A 162 34.11 3.67 28.86
CA SER A 162 32.83 4.08 28.28
C SER A 162 33.05 5.00 27.09
N PRO A 163 32.37 4.76 25.93
CA PRO A 163 32.49 5.62 24.76
C PRO A 163 32.15 7.08 25.07
N GLN A 164 32.88 8.01 24.46
CA GLN A 164 32.65 9.44 24.63
C GLN A 164 32.23 10.10 23.31
N THR A 165 31.19 10.90 23.34
CA THR A 165 30.74 11.67 22.19
C THR A 165 31.62 12.90 22.00
N TYR A 166 32.13 13.10 20.79
CA TYR A 166 32.90 14.30 20.42
C TYR A 166 32.42 14.87 19.08
N ALA A 167 32.17 16.18 19.05
CA ALA A 167 31.80 16.96 17.87
C ALA A 167 30.74 16.29 16.97
N ALA A 168 29.72 15.67 17.57
CA ALA A 168 28.66 14.94 16.87
C ALA A 168 27.97 15.79 15.78
N GLY A 169 27.68 17.07 16.07
CA GLY A 169 27.12 18.04 15.12
C GLY A 169 28.07 18.48 13.99
N SER A 170 29.29 17.93 13.91
CA SER A 170 30.27 18.22 12.85
C SER A 170 30.83 16.97 12.18
N LEU A 171 30.97 15.86 12.92
CA LEU A 171 31.50 14.58 12.41
C LEU A 171 30.41 13.59 11.99
N GLY A 172 29.14 13.94 12.20
CA GLY A 172 28.01 13.05 12.04
C GLY A 172 27.75 12.20 13.28
N ARG A 173 26.51 11.74 13.43
CA ARG A 173 26.06 11.06 14.65
C ARG A 173 26.00 9.56 14.61
N PHE A 174 25.96 8.97 13.42
CA PHE A 174 25.89 7.53 13.31
C PHE A 174 27.10 6.89 14.01
N GLY A 175 26.84 6.04 15.01
CA GLY A 175 27.88 5.42 15.83
C GLY A 175 28.74 6.39 16.67
N ASN A 176 28.28 7.62 16.94
CA ASN A 176 28.91 8.60 17.86
C ASN A 176 27.98 8.90 19.07
N GLU A 177 26.80 8.26 19.11
CA GLU A 177 25.83 8.38 20.18
C GLU A 177 25.41 7.02 20.72
N MET A 178 25.31 6.95 22.06
CA MET A 178 25.08 5.68 22.74
C MET A 178 23.81 5.68 23.59
N SER A 179 23.23 6.84 23.91
CA SER A 179 22.03 6.91 24.76
C SER A 179 20.75 6.46 24.05
N GLY A 180 19.80 5.94 24.84
CA GLY A 180 18.45 5.63 24.37
C GLY A 180 17.55 6.85 24.40
N TRP A 181 16.65 7.01 23.43
CA TRP A 181 15.69 8.12 23.41
C TRP A 181 14.34 7.63 22.87
N PHE A 182 13.24 8.21 23.33
CA PHE A 182 11.93 7.91 22.79
C PHE A 182 11.07 9.18 22.70
N ASP A 183 10.14 9.17 21.76
CA ASP A 183 8.99 10.06 21.71
C ASP A 183 7.69 9.26 21.44
N LEU A 184 6.57 9.74 21.96
CA LEU A 184 5.24 9.20 21.72
C LEU A 184 4.26 10.35 21.67
N THR A 185 3.77 10.66 20.47
CA THR A 185 2.72 11.67 20.25
C THR A 185 1.36 10.98 20.27
N LEU A 186 0.44 11.52 21.04
CA LEU A 186 -0.99 11.18 21.06
C LEU A 186 -1.79 12.38 20.54
N ASN A 187 -2.72 12.12 19.63
CA ASN A 187 -3.58 13.13 19.04
C ASN A 187 -5.04 12.68 19.18
N GLN A 188 -5.87 13.51 19.82
CA GLN A 188 -7.29 13.25 20.02
C GLN A 188 -8.12 14.41 19.48
N ARG A 189 -8.99 14.15 18.51
CA ARG A 189 -10.05 15.06 18.09
C ARG A 189 -11.05 15.22 19.21
N VAL A 190 -11.16 16.45 19.70
CA VAL A 190 -12.05 16.84 20.80
C VAL A 190 -13.27 17.64 20.33
N TYR A 191 -13.25 18.12 19.08
CA TYR A 191 -14.37 18.82 18.46
C TYR A 191 -14.43 18.54 16.95
N ASN A 192 -15.63 18.32 16.43
CA ASN A 192 -15.91 18.21 15.01
C ASN A 192 -17.37 18.60 14.71
N GLN A 193 -17.58 19.79 14.13
CA GLN A 193 -18.91 20.25 13.71
C GLN A 193 -18.79 21.33 12.62
N ASP A 194 -19.70 21.33 11.63
CA ASP A 194 -19.81 22.36 10.60
C ASP A 194 -18.50 22.66 9.85
N GLY A 195 -17.71 21.62 9.55
CA GLY A 195 -16.41 21.74 8.88
C GLY A 195 -15.31 22.36 9.75
N ARG A 196 -15.53 22.45 11.07
CA ARG A 196 -14.58 22.94 12.04
C ARG A 196 -14.13 21.81 12.94
N THR A 197 -12.83 21.64 13.11
CA THR A 197 -12.24 20.58 13.93
C THR A 197 -11.32 21.17 14.99
N ALA A 198 -11.25 20.53 16.14
CA ALA A 198 -10.23 20.80 17.16
C ALA A 198 -9.64 19.49 17.67
N ASN A 199 -8.32 19.45 17.78
CA ASN A 199 -7.55 18.30 18.23
C ASN A 199 -6.67 18.68 19.42
N ALA A 200 -6.69 17.88 20.47
CA ALA A 200 -5.75 17.95 21.58
C ALA A 200 -4.57 17.02 21.30
N VAL A 201 -3.35 17.56 21.30
CA VAL A 201 -2.12 16.83 20.98
C VAL A 201 -1.19 16.86 22.19
N VAL A 202 -0.63 15.69 22.54
CA VAL A 202 0.29 15.51 23.67
C VAL A 202 1.45 14.62 23.22
N THR A 203 2.68 15.11 23.38
CA THR A 203 3.90 14.33 23.12
C THR A 203 4.65 14.06 24.42
N TYR A 204 4.88 12.78 24.70
CA TYR A 204 5.77 12.30 25.77
C TYR A 204 7.13 12.01 25.15
N ASP A 205 8.20 12.61 25.64
CA ASP A 205 9.55 12.23 25.23
C ASP A 205 10.50 12.05 26.42
N GLY A 206 11.61 11.38 26.16
CA GLY A 206 12.58 11.11 27.21
C GLY A 206 13.88 10.48 26.74
N ASN A 207 14.92 10.68 27.54
CA ASN A 207 16.23 10.06 27.36
C ASN A 207 16.41 8.96 28.42
N VAL A 208 17.11 7.90 28.03
CA VAL A 208 17.46 6.78 28.89
C VAL A 208 18.98 6.59 28.85
N GLY A 209 19.60 6.75 30.01
CA GLY A 209 21.04 6.67 30.22
C GLY A 209 21.62 5.28 30.01
N GLN A 210 22.94 5.20 29.90
CA GLN A 210 23.66 3.93 29.88
C GLN A 210 24.32 3.57 31.23
N GLN A 211 24.47 4.53 32.16
CA GLN A 211 25.33 4.34 33.33
C GLN A 211 24.63 3.74 34.55
N TYR A 212 23.34 4.07 34.78
CA TYR A 212 22.61 3.70 35.99
C TYR A 212 21.29 2.99 35.66
N ASN A 213 20.98 1.91 36.38
CA ASN A 213 19.82 1.05 36.12
C ASN A 213 18.63 1.29 37.05
N ASP A 214 18.80 2.09 38.11
CA ASP A 214 17.86 2.23 39.23
C ASP A 214 17.32 3.66 39.42
N ALA A 215 17.63 4.58 38.50
CA ALA A 215 17.10 5.93 38.52
C ALA A 215 15.68 6.01 37.96
N TRP A 216 14.68 6.22 38.82
CA TRP A 216 13.34 6.61 38.39
C TRP A 216 13.32 8.09 37.99
N PHE A 217 12.98 8.38 36.72
CA PHE A 217 12.62 9.68 36.17
C PHE A 217 13.33 10.89 36.80
N GLY A 218 14.52 11.21 36.31
CA GLY A 218 15.33 12.34 36.76
C GLY A 218 16.40 11.94 37.78
N ASP A 219 17.50 11.35 37.31
CA ASP A 219 18.72 11.29 38.13
C ASP A 219 19.43 12.65 38.18
N SER A 220 20.31 12.84 39.17
CA SER A 220 21.10 14.06 39.34
C SER A 220 22.08 14.34 38.18
N ALA A 221 22.29 13.35 37.30
CA ALA A 221 23.14 13.45 36.11
C ALA A 221 22.32 13.76 34.84
N ASN A 222 20.98 13.85 34.94
CA ASN A 222 20.06 14.05 33.82
C ASN A 222 20.17 12.99 32.71
N GLU A 223 20.65 11.79 33.01
CA GLU A 223 20.77 10.71 32.03
C GLU A 223 19.41 10.07 31.72
N ASN A 224 18.55 9.93 32.73
CA ASN A 224 17.18 9.44 32.59
C ASN A 224 16.18 10.59 32.79
N ILE A 225 15.56 11.08 31.71
CA ILE A 225 14.57 12.18 31.74
C ILE A 225 13.30 11.74 31.01
N MET A 226 12.14 12.13 31.53
CA MET A 226 10.85 12.08 30.82
C MET A 226 10.14 13.42 30.98
N GLN A 227 9.57 13.95 29.90
CA GLN A 227 8.86 15.23 29.88
C GLN A 227 7.73 15.24 28.84
N PHE A 228 6.90 16.29 28.90
CA PHE A 228 5.95 16.63 27.86
C PHE A 228 6.58 17.68 26.93
N SER A 229 6.94 17.30 25.71
CA SER A 229 7.52 18.21 24.74
C SER A 229 6.48 19.04 24.01
N ASP A 230 5.34 18.44 23.66
CA ASP A 230 4.18 19.14 23.10
C ASP A 230 2.93 18.92 23.96
N ILE A 231 2.19 20.00 24.18
CA ILE A 231 0.84 19.97 24.75
C ILE A 231 0.06 21.17 24.22
N TYR A 232 -0.80 20.94 23.24
CA TYR A 232 -1.52 22.02 22.56
C TYR A 232 -2.86 21.59 22.01
N LEU A 233 -3.70 22.59 21.74
CA LEU A 233 -4.93 22.46 20.99
C LEU A 233 -4.70 23.05 19.60
N THR A 234 -4.94 22.28 18.55
CA THR A 234 -4.96 22.77 17.17
C THR A 234 -6.37 22.74 16.60
N THR A 235 -6.70 23.70 15.75
CA THR A 235 -8.03 23.90 15.19
C THR A 235 -7.97 24.18 13.70
N ARG A 236 -8.99 23.73 12.96
CA ARG A 236 -9.13 24.03 11.53
C ARG A 236 -10.56 24.51 11.25
N GLY A 237 -10.71 25.44 10.30
CA GLY A 237 -12.02 26.03 9.95
C GLY A 237 -12.49 27.18 10.83
N PHE A 238 -11.79 27.50 11.92
CA PHE A 238 -12.18 28.56 12.86
C PHE A 238 -11.72 29.96 12.47
N LEU A 239 -10.64 30.10 11.68
CA LEU A 239 -10.16 31.38 11.19
C LEU A 239 -10.92 31.80 9.91
N PRO A 240 -11.69 32.91 9.91
CA PRO A 240 -12.51 33.29 8.76
C PRO A 240 -11.71 33.63 7.50
N PHE A 241 -10.47 34.11 7.67
CA PHE A 241 -9.59 34.55 6.59
C PHE A 241 -8.64 33.44 6.08
N ALA A 242 -8.59 32.30 6.77
CA ALA A 242 -7.67 31.19 6.48
C ALA A 242 -8.30 29.88 7.01
N ARG A 243 -9.40 29.44 6.40
CA ARG A 243 -10.22 28.32 6.94
C ARG A 243 -9.49 26.98 6.86
N GLU A 244 -8.64 26.83 5.86
CA GLU A 244 -7.82 25.66 5.58
C GLU A 244 -6.61 25.54 6.50
N ALA A 245 -6.17 26.65 7.10
CA ALA A 245 -5.01 26.71 7.97
C ALA A 245 -5.28 26.08 9.33
N GLU A 246 -4.22 25.54 9.93
CA GLU A 246 -4.23 24.99 11.28
C GLU A 246 -3.85 26.08 12.27
N PHE A 247 -4.77 26.44 13.15
CA PHE A 247 -4.55 27.42 14.20
C PHE A 247 -4.40 26.71 15.54
N TRP A 248 -3.24 26.88 16.17
CA TRP A 248 -2.91 26.19 17.41
C TRP A 248 -2.58 27.14 18.56
N VAL A 249 -2.85 26.69 19.78
CA VAL A 249 -2.50 27.36 21.03
C VAL A 249 -1.99 26.33 22.04
N GLY A 250 -0.83 26.59 22.64
CA GLY A 250 -0.24 25.73 23.67
C GLY A 250 1.27 25.65 23.56
N LYS A 251 1.87 24.64 24.17
CA LYS A 251 3.29 24.31 24.00
C LYS A 251 3.43 23.51 22.72
N HIS A 252 3.77 24.22 21.64
CA HIS A 252 4.00 23.68 20.29
C HIS A 252 4.87 24.66 19.52
N LYS A 253 5.58 24.16 18.51
CA LYS A 253 6.45 24.95 17.65
C LYS A 253 6.26 24.54 16.19
N LEU A 254 6.54 25.48 15.28
CA LEU A 254 6.50 25.19 13.85
C LEU A 254 7.43 24.02 13.49
N PRO A 255 7.09 23.19 12.49
CA PRO A 255 7.82 21.98 12.12
C PRO A 255 9.32 22.20 11.96
N GLN A 256 10.16 21.35 12.54
CA GLN A 256 11.60 21.57 12.51
C GLN A 256 12.21 21.18 11.15
N TYR A 257 13.22 21.94 10.71
CA TYR A 257 14.10 21.48 9.63
C TYR A 257 15.41 21.00 10.23
N GLU A 258 15.85 19.83 9.80
CA GLU A 258 16.98 19.13 10.39
C GLU A 258 17.98 18.71 9.33
N ILE A 259 19.26 18.73 9.70
CA ILE A 259 20.30 18.02 8.95
C ILE A 259 20.45 16.63 9.55
N GLN A 260 19.80 15.64 8.94
CA GLN A 260 19.70 14.27 9.49
C GLN A 260 21.07 13.64 9.82
N MET A 261 22.11 13.93 9.02
CA MET A 261 23.44 13.38 9.28
C MET A 261 24.14 13.99 10.49
N LEU A 262 23.81 15.24 10.84
CA LEU A 262 24.43 16.01 11.92
C LEU A 262 23.51 16.18 13.14
N ASP A 263 22.20 15.90 13.01
CA ASP A 263 21.14 15.99 14.03
C ASP A 263 21.21 17.29 14.84
N TRP A 264 21.18 18.40 14.11
CA TRP A 264 20.86 19.69 14.68
C TRP A 264 19.82 20.36 13.80
N LYS A 265 18.97 21.14 14.45
CA LYS A 265 17.79 21.71 13.79
C LYS A 265 18.23 23.03 13.14
N THR A 266 18.36 23.01 11.82
CA THR A 266 18.68 24.20 11.04
C THR A 266 17.60 25.25 11.19
N LEU A 267 16.35 24.86 11.42
CA LEU A 267 15.25 25.75 11.75
C LEU A 267 14.42 25.16 12.89
N THR A 268 14.53 25.78 14.07
CA THR A 268 13.69 25.49 15.24
C THR A 268 13.40 26.76 16.02
N THR A 269 12.37 26.71 16.85
CA THR A 269 12.02 27.76 17.80
C THR A 269 11.72 27.10 19.13
N ASP A 270 12.40 27.54 20.18
CA ASP A 270 12.10 27.09 21.55
C ASP A 270 10.81 27.76 22.01
N VAL A 271 9.93 26.95 22.60
CA VAL A 271 8.58 27.37 22.98
C VAL A 271 8.20 26.73 24.30
N ALA A 272 7.91 27.55 25.29
CA ALA A 272 7.20 27.15 26.50
C ALA A 272 5.68 27.22 26.30
N ALA A 273 5.21 28.26 25.61
CA ALA A 273 3.82 28.43 25.17
C ALA A 273 3.76 29.37 23.97
N GLY A 274 2.80 29.17 23.08
CA GLY A 274 2.62 30.03 21.92
C GLY A 274 1.27 29.89 21.26
N VAL A 275 1.13 30.67 20.19
CA VAL A 275 0.04 30.61 19.24
C VAL A 275 0.62 30.61 17.84
N GLY A 276 0.05 29.84 16.93
CA GLY A 276 0.52 29.84 15.54
C GLY A 276 -0.55 29.44 14.56
N ILE A 277 -0.22 29.71 13.30
CA ILE A 277 -0.95 29.32 12.12
C ILE A 277 0.00 28.53 11.22
N GLU A 278 -0.42 27.35 10.79
CA GLU A 278 0.32 26.46 9.91
C GLU A 278 -0.50 26.14 8.66
N ASN A 279 0.20 25.84 7.57
CA ASN A 279 -0.37 25.40 6.31
C ASN A 279 -1.41 26.38 5.72
N TRP A 280 -1.23 27.69 5.94
CA TRP A 280 -2.07 28.71 5.32
C TRP A 280 -1.71 28.83 3.83
N ALA A 281 -2.64 28.46 2.95
CA ALA A 281 -2.42 28.57 1.51
C ALA A 281 -2.42 30.05 1.10
N LEU A 282 -1.23 30.59 0.82
CA LEU A 282 -1.04 32.00 0.48
C LEU A 282 -0.32 32.12 -0.86
N GLY A 283 -1.06 32.42 -1.92
CA GLY A 283 -0.51 32.52 -3.28
C GLY A 283 -0.05 31.16 -3.82
N VAL A 284 1.22 31.06 -4.23
CA VAL A 284 1.79 29.85 -4.86
C VAL A 284 2.45 28.87 -3.89
N GLY A 285 2.42 29.17 -2.58
CA GLY A 285 3.10 28.41 -1.55
C GLY A 285 2.30 28.35 -0.26
N LEU A 286 2.93 27.84 0.80
CA LEU A 286 2.34 27.69 2.13
C LEU A 286 2.97 28.68 3.10
N PHE A 287 2.15 29.40 3.85
CA PHE A 287 2.58 30.33 4.87
C PHE A 287 2.34 29.76 6.27
N ASP A 288 3.36 29.81 7.12
CA ASP A 288 3.25 29.51 8.54
C ASP A 288 3.78 30.70 9.35
N MET A 289 3.17 30.91 10.51
CA MET A 289 3.62 31.92 11.45
C MET A 289 3.33 31.50 12.87
N SER A 290 4.25 31.75 13.79
CA SER A 290 4.00 31.62 15.22
C SER A 290 4.47 32.84 16.00
N LEU A 291 3.76 33.09 17.11
CA LEU A 291 4.16 33.97 18.18
C LEU A 291 4.29 33.11 19.44
N SER A 292 5.51 32.99 19.95
CA SER A 292 5.80 32.13 21.10
C SER A 292 6.51 32.89 22.21
N ARG A 293 6.38 32.37 23.42
CA ARG A 293 7.17 32.74 24.57
C ARG A 293 8.01 31.54 25.03
N ASP A 294 9.21 31.85 25.49
CA ASP A 294 10.06 30.93 26.23
C ASP A 294 10.78 31.65 27.38
N ASP A 295 11.22 30.92 28.39
CA ASP A 295 11.88 31.49 29.58
C ASP A 295 13.33 30.98 29.68
N VAL A 296 14.29 31.90 29.71
CA VAL A 296 15.73 31.59 29.79
C VAL A 296 16.33 32.07 31.11
N ASP A 297 17.32 31.36 31.61
CA ASP A 297 18.06 31.71 32.82
C ASP A 297 19.26 32.59 32.45
N VAL A 298 19.15 33.91 32.69
CA VAL A 298 20.23 34.87 32.43
C VAL A 298 21.22 34.86 33.59
N TYR A 299 22.50 34.63 33.32
CA TYR A 299 23.54 34.63 34.35
C TYR A 299 23.89 36.03 34.86
N SER A 300 24.28 36.12 36.13
CA SER A 300 25.05 37.25 36.65
C SER A 300 26.43 37.32 35.99
N ARG A 301 27.05 38.50 35.95
CA ARG A 301 28.38 38.69 35.34
C ARG A 301 29.48 37.78 35.92
N ASP A 302 29.32 37.37 37.17
CA ASP A 302 30.23 36.48 37.89
C ASP A 302 29.84 34.99 37.79
N PHE A 303 28.78 34.65 37.04
CA PHE A 303 28.23 33.31 36.84
C PHE A 303 27.75 32.60 38.13
N THR A 304 27.53 33.34 39.22
CA THR A 304 27.13 32.75 40.51
C THR A 304 25.62 32.62 40.70
N ARG A 305 24.84 33.44 40.00
CA ARG A 305 23.37 33.52 40.12
C ARG A 305 22.73 33.56 38.74
N THR A 306 21.46 33.16 38.67
CA THR A 306 20.64 33.31 37.47
C THR A 306 19.37 34.10 37.78
N SER A 307 18.87 34.80 36.77
CA SER A 307 17.58 35.47 36.77
C SER A 307 16.78 34.97 35.56
N GLN A 308 15.64 34.33 35.80
CA GLN A 308 14.75 33.87 34.73
C GLN A 308 14.16 35.06 33.98
N MET A 309 14.37 35.15 32.67
CA MET A 309 13.89 36.21 31.79
C MET A 309 13.05 35.61 30.66
N ASN A 310 11.91 36.24 30.39
CA ASN A 310 11.01 35.81 29.32
C ASN A 310 11.53 36.30 27.98
N THR A 311 11.28 35.55 26.92
CA THR A 311 11.50 35.95 25.52
C THR A 311 10.18 35.87 24.77
N ASN A 312 9.96 36.77 23.81
CA ASN A 312 8.89 36.67 22.82
C ASN A 312 9.52 36.48 21.44
N SER A 313 9.07 35.48 20.71
CA SER A 313 9.61 35.10 19.41
C SER A 313 8.53 35.12 18.35
N VAL A 314 8.86 35.64 17.17
CA VAL A 314 8.07 35.57 15.95
C VAL A 314 8.83 34.73 14.95
N ASP A 315 8.20 33.67 14.44
CA ASP A 315 8.74 32.79 13.39
C ASP A 315 7.77 32.83 12.20
N VAL A 316 8.28 33.13 11.01
CA VAL A 316 7.50 33.29 9.77
C VAL A 316 8.16 32.49 8.66
N ARG A 317 7.35 31.72 7.93
CA ARG A 317 7.85 30.81 6.89
C ARG A 317 6.92 30.85 5.68
N TYR A 318 7.50 31.03 4.50
CA TYR A 318 6.81 30.88 3.22
C TYR A 318 7.48 29.76 2.43
N ARG A 319 6.82 28.59 2.41
CA ARG A 319 7.37 27.32 1.94
C ARG A 319 6.80 26.90 0.59
N ASN A 320 7.51 25.97 -0.04
CA ASN A 320 7.08 25.25 -1.24
C ASN A 320 6.71 26.17 -2.42
N ILE A 321 7.40 27.29 -2.57
CA ILE A 321 7.24 28.20 -3.70
C ILE A 321 7.82 27.49 -4.94
N PRO A 322 7.02 27.13 -5.95
CA PRO A 322 7.53 26.45 -7.13
C PRO A 322 8.44 27.38 -7.94
N LEU A 323 9.59 26.88 -8.40
CA LEU A 323 10.51 27.64 -9.25
C LEU A 323 10.56 27.09 -10.68
N TRP A 324 10.85 25.80 -10.84
CA TRP A 324 10.86 25.04 -12.10
C TRP A 324 10.52 23.57 -11.81
N ASP A 325 10.47 22.73 -12.85
CA ASP A 325 10.16 21.30 -12.72
C ASP A 325 11.08 20.65 -11.65
N ASP A 326 10.45 20.03 -10.65
CA ASP A 326 11.11 19.36 -9.52
C ASP A 326 11.91 20.27 -8.56
N ALA A 327 11.72 21.60 -8.58
CA ALA A 327 12.38 22.51 -7.65
C ALA A 327 11.44 23.47 -6.90
N THR A 328 11.71 23.63 -5.60
CA THR A 328 10.95 24.52 -4.71
C THR A 328 11.87 25.41 -3.87
N LEU A 329 11.37 26.61 -3.56
CA LEU A 329 11.99 27.57 -2.66
C LEU A 329 11.16 27.73 -1.39
N SER A 330 11.84 27.84 -0.26
CA SER A 330 11.25 28.27 1.00
C SER A 330 12.04 29.43 1.58
N LEU A 331 11.34 30.47 2.04
CA LEU A 331 11.90 31.66 2.67
C LEU A 331 11.40 31.75 4.11
N MET A 332 12.29 32.04 5.05
CA MET A 332 11.97 32.01 6.47
C MET A 332 12.65 33.16 7.22
N ALA A 333 11.97 33.67 8.23
CA ALA A 333 12.46 34.75 9.07
C ALA A 333 12.04 34.51 10.52
N LYS A 334 12.96 34.75 11.45
CA LYS A 334 12.74 34.63 12.89
C LYS A 334 13.28 35.85 13.60
N TYR A 335 12.57 36.31 14.63
CA TYR A 335 13.00 37.39 15.51
C TYR A 335 12.56 37.09 16.93
N SER A 336 13.46 37.25 17.89
CA SER A 336 13.21 37.02 19.31
C SER A 336 13.75 38.18 20.13
N ALA A 337 12.90 38.68 21.02
CA ALA A 337 13.22 39.79 21.91
C ALA A 337 12.97 39.41 23.37
N PRO A 338 13.82 39.84 24.31
CA PRO A 338 13.58 39.70 25.73
C PRO A 338 12.38 40.56 26.17
N ASN A 339 11.61 40.04 27.12
CA ASN A 339 10.48 40.72 27.76
C ASN A 339 10.80 40.93 29.25
N LYS A 340 11.39 42.10 29.53
CA LYS A 340 12.06 42.41 30.79
C LYS A 340 11.11 43.05 31.80
N THR A 341 11.31 42.72 33.07
CA THR A 341 10.73 43.44 34.23
C THR A 341 11.62 44.61 34.64
N ASP A 342 11.09 45.55 35.43
CA ASP A 342 11.87 46.68 35.96
C ASP A 342 13.14 46.22 36.68
N GLN A 343 13.03 45.16 37.51
CA GLN A 343 14.19 44.60 38.22
C GLN A 343 15.25 44.06 37.25
N GLN A 344 14.85 43.41 36.17
CA GLN A 344 15.78 42.88 35.18
C GLN A 344 16.42 44.00 34.36
N GLN A 345 15.67 45.05 34.07
CA GLN A 345 16.21 46.23 33.41
C GLN A 345 17.22 46.95 34.31
N ASP A 346 16.92 47.08 35.61
CA ASP A 346 17.86 47.62 36.60
C ASP A 346 19.11 46.76 36.73
N ASN A 347 18.96 45.43 36.75
CA ASN A 347 20.06 44.46 36.78
C ASN A 347 20.99 44.54 35.56
N GLU A 348 20.44 44.89 34.39
CA GLU A 348 21.23 45.12 33.18
C GLU A 348 21.88 46.52 33.21
N ASN A 349 21.16 47.55 33.66
CA ASN A 349 21.64 48.92 33.75
C ASN A 349 22.77 49.10 34.78
N ASP A 350 22.75 48.34 35.87
CA ASP A 350 23.79 48.33 36.90
C ASP A 350 24.92 47.30 36.63
N ASP A 351 24.86 46.63 35.48
CA ASP A 351 25.82 45.63 35.02
C ASP A 351 25.98 44.41 35.95
N SER A 352 24.96 44.09 36.75
CA SER A 352 24.99 42.91 37.62
C SER A 352 24.69 41.59 36.88
N TYR A 353 23.94 41.65 35.78
CA TYR A 353 23.61 40.52 34.90
C TYR A 353 23.99 40.80 33.44
N PHE A 354 24.17 39.74 32.64
CA PHE A 354 24.37 39.88 31.20
C PHE A 354 23.16 40.52 30.52
N GLU A 355 23.40 41.46 29.61
CA GLU A 355 22.34 42.10 28.83
C GLU A 355 21.84 41.13 27.75
N MET A 356 20.55 40.78 27.80
CA MET A 356 19.95 39.96 26.75
C MET A 356 19.63 40.81 25.52
N LYS A 357 20.19 40.44 24.37
CA LYS A 357 19.98 41.11 23.07
C LYS A 357 18.93 40.42 22.22
N ASP A 358 18.21 41.23 21.46
CA ASP A 358 17.34 40.76 20.38
C ASP A 358 18.13 39.94 19.35
N SER A 359 17.59 38.83 18.90
CA SER A 359 18.22 38.01 17.85
C SER A 359 17.26 37.77 16.70
N TRP A 360 17.77 37.87 15.47
CA TRP A 360 17.05 37.58 14.25
C TRP A 360 17.82 36.64 13.34
N MET A 361 17.09 35.94 12.50
CA MET A 361 17.65 35.07 11.48
C MET A 361 16.77 35.07 10.23
N LEU A 362 17.42 35.03 9.07
CA LEU A 362 16.81 34.80 7.77
C LEU A 362 17.35 33.50 7.19
N ALA A 363 16.49 32.72 6.53
CA ALA A 363 16.89 31.52 5.84
C ALA A 363 16.18 31.38 4.49
N SER A 364 16.89 30.81 3.52
CA SER A 364 16.32 30.36 2.25
C SER A 364 16.73 28.93 1.97
N VAL A 365 15.77 28.07 1.64
CA VAL A 365 15.99 26.66 1.29
C VAL A 365 15.54 26.45 -0.15
N LEU A 366 16.47 26.05 -1.01
CA LEU A 366 16.19 25.57 -2.36
C LEU A 366 16.26 24.05 -2.35
N ARG A 367 15.12 23.38 -2.59
CA ARG A 367 15.05 21.92 -2.70
C ARG A 367 14.90 21.53 -4.16
N GLN A 368 15.81 20.68 -4.65
CA GLN A 368 15.74 20.04 -5.96
C GLN A 368 15.47 18.55 -5.74
N ASN A 369 14.34 18.06 -6.23
CA ASN A 369 14.11 16.62 -6.33
C ASN A 369 14.95 16.07 -7.49
N LEU A 370 15.54 14.90 -7.26
CA LEU A 370 16.36 14.15 -8.19
C LEU A 370 15.62 12.86 -8.57
N GLN A 371 16.16 12.10 -9.52
CA GLN A 371 15.56 10.84 -9.95
C GLN A 371 15.44 9.83 -8.78
N ARG A 372 14.54 8.86 -8.93
CA ARG A 372 14.32 7.78 -7.94
C ARG A 372 13.94 8.32 -6.56
N ASP A 373 13.11 9.37 -6.55
CA ASP A 373 12.59 10.03 -5.35
C ASP A 373 13.67 10.57 -4.40
N THR A 374 14.87 10.82 -4.90
CA THR A 374 15.97 11.39 -4.13
C THR A 374 15.98 12.93 -4.17
N PHE A 375 16.81 13.61 -3.40
CA PHE A 375 16.80 15.08 -3.37
C PHE A 375 18.14 15.67 -2.94
N ASN A 376 18.35 16.93 -3.30
CA ASN A 376 19.38 17.76 -2.67
C ASN A 376 18.80 19.13 -2.31
N GLU A 377 19.10 19.59 -1.11
CA GLU A 377 18.71 20.87 -0.53
C GLU A 377 19.93 21.77 -0.38
N PHE A 378 19.76 23.03 -0.78
CA PHE A 378 20.70 24.10 -0.57
C PHE A 378 20.08 25.15 0.36
N THR A 379 20.67 25.32 1.53
CA THR A 379 20.19 26.28 2.54
C THR A 379 21.22 27.38 2.75
N LEU A 380 20.75 28.64 2.70
CA LEU A 380 21.50 29.82 3.15
C LEU A 380 20.83 30.36 4.42
N GLN A 381 21.63 30.64 5.44
CA GLN A 381 21.17 31.28 6.68
C GLN A 381 22.03 32.49 6.99
N VAL A 382 21.41 33.53 7.55
CA VAL A 382 22.08 34.73 8.06
C VAL A 382 21.44 35.10 9.39
N ALA A 383 22.23 35.37 10.41
CA ALA A 383 21.76 35.62 11.76
C ALA A 383 22.61 36.65 12.49
N ASN A 384 22.09 37.22 13.58
CA ASN A 384 22.86 37.98 14.56
C ASN A 384 22.77 37.37 15.97
N ASN A 385 23.61 37.87 16.88
CA ASN A 385 23.57 37.58 18.32
C ASN A 385 23.46 36.08 18.64
N SER A 386 22.50 35.63 19.44
CA SER A 386 22.42 34.23 19.88
C SER A 386 22.32 33.24 18.73
N TYR A 387 21.57 33.58 17.68
CA TYR A 387 21.46 32.72 16.50
C TYR A 387 22.75 32.70 15.68
N ALA A 388 23.52 33.79 15.66
CA ALA A 388 24.85 33.80 15.06
C ALA A 388 25.86 33.01 15.92
N SER A 389 25.76 33.09 17.24
CA SER A 389 26.59 32.33 18.18
C SER A 389 26.41 30.83 18.02
N SER A 390 25.19 30.36 17.78
CA SER A 390 24.96 28.95 17.51
C SER A 390 25.62 28.48 16.20
N PHE A 391 25.95 29.39 15.28
CA PHE A 391 26.65 29.03 14.07
C PHE A 391 28.12 28.64 14.32
N ALA A 392 28.69 29.19 15.40
CA ALA A 392 30.06 28.93 15.85
C ALA A 392 30.18 27.64 16.67
N SER A 393 29.09 27.06 17.19
CA SER A 393 29.20 25.83 17.99
C SER A 393 29.44 24.60 17.10
N PHE A 394 30.56 23.91 17.32
CA PHE A 394 30.92 22.71 16.55
C PHE A 394 30.25 21.43 17.07
N SER A 395 29.67 21.46 18.27
CA SER A 395 29.04 20.28 18.89
C SER A 395 27.53 20.21 18.68
N ASP A 396 26.83 21.35 18.77
CA ASP A 396 25.39 21.49 18.50
C ASP A 396 25.14 22.86 17.86
N ALA A 397 24.74 22.86 16.59
CA ALA A 397 24.63 24.08 15.78
C ALA A 397 23.18 24.58 15.63
N SER A 398 22.24 24.07 16.43
CA SER A 398 20.81 24.42 16.43
C SER A 398 20.59 25.92 16.76
N ASN A 399 19.59 26.57 16.16
CA ASN A 399 19.36 28.02 16.31
C ASN A 399 18.47 28.41 17.50
N THR A 400 19.06 28.37 18.69
CA THR A 400 18.41 28.65 19.98
C THR A 400 18.77 30.05 20.49
N MET A 401 17.94 30.63 21.37
CA MET A 401 18.22 31.94 22.00
C MET A 401 19.26 31.87 23.11
N ALA A 402 19.45 30.67 23.67
CA ALA A 402 20.30 30.39 24.81
C ALA A 402 21.05 29.06 24.60
N HIS A 403 22.16 28.87 25.32
CA HIS A 403 22.88 27.60 25.32
C HIS A 403 22.22 26.66 26.33
N GLY A 404 21.40 25.73 25.82
CA GLY A 404 20.42 25.03 26.65
C GLY A 404 19.41 26.05 27.20
N ARG A 405 19.22 26.08 28.52
CA ARG A 405 18.34 27.07 29.17
C ARG A 405 19.05 28.37 29.58
N TYR A 406 20.36 28.46 29.41
CA TYR A 406 21.16 29.53 30.01
C TYR A 406 21.62 30.58 28.99
N TYR A 407 21.40 31.84 29.30
CA TYR A 407 21.89 32.97 28.54
C TYR A 407 23.06 33.64 29.26
N TYR A 408 24.16 33.84 28.54
CA TYR A 408 25.35 34.52 29.02
C TYR A 408 26.21 34.96 27.83
N GLY A 409 27.01 36.00 28.07
CA GLY A 409 27.91 36.56 27.07
C GLY A 409 27.54 37.96 26.63
N ASP A 410 28.55 38.72 26.20
CA ASP A 410 28.38 40.03 25.59
C ASP A 410 28.13 39.89 24.10
N HIS A 411 26.86 39.95 23.69
CA HIS A 411 26.47 39.95 22.29
C HIS A 411 26.46 41.38 21.72
N THR A 412 27.15 41.60 20.61
CA THR A 412 27.45 42.94 20.06
C THR A 412 26.75 43.23 18.72
N ASN A 413 25.75 42.43 18.34
CA ASN A 413 25.11 42.42 17.03
C ASN A 413 26.00 41.90 15.89
N GLY A 414 27.05 41.14 16.22
CA GLY A 414 27.83 40.38 15.24
C GLY A 414 26.96 39.49 14.37
N ILE A 415 27.40 39.29 13.14
CA ILE A 415 26.64 38.60 12.09
C ILE A 415 27.37 37.31 11.72
N ALA A 416 26.61 36.22 11.60
CA ALA A 416 27.10 34.99 11.00
C ALA A 416 26.20 34.56 9.85
N TRP A 417 26.79 33.85 8.90
CA TRP A 417 26.08 33.21 7.81
C TRP A 417 26.56 31.78 7.61
N ARG A 418 25.70 30.97 7.00
CA ARG A 418 25.92 29.56 6.79
C ARG A 418 25.34 29.10 5.46
N LEU A 419 26.11 28.30 4.73
CA LEU A 419 25.71 27.58 3.53
C LEU A 419 25.69 26.09 3.82
N ILE A 420 24.61 25.41 3.47
CA ILE A 420 24.41 23.97 3.68
C ILE A 420 24.01 23.35 2.34
N SER A 421 24.64 22.23 1.98
CA SER A 421 24.15 21.30 0.96
C SER A 421 23.91 19.95 1.63
N GLN A 422 22.68 19.44 1.57
CA GLN A 422 22.35 18.13 2.12
C GLN A 422 21.42 17.36 1.21
N GLY A 423 21.50 16.04 1.24
CA GLY A 423 20.64 15.23 0.40
C GLY A 423 20.95 13.75 0.48
N GLU A 424 20.16 13.00 -0.27
CA GLU A 424 20.39 11.59 -0.56
C GLU A 424 20.35 11.43 -2.07
N MET A 425 21.14 10.51 -2.62
CA MET A 425 21.10 10.18 -4.05
C MET A 425 21.57 8.74 -4.30
N TYR A 426 21.01 8.09 -5.33
CA TYR A 426 21.52 6.82 -5.81
C TYR A 426 22.73 7.03 -6.71
N LEU A 427 23.87 6.47 -6.32
CA LEU A 427 25.07 6.41 -7.17
C LEU A 427 24.97 5.26 -8.17
N THR A 428 24.32 4.17 -7.78
CA THR A 428 23.95 3.02 -8.63
C THR A 428 22.64 2.40 -8.10
N ASP A 429 22.11 1.37 -8.74
CA ASP A 429 20.90 0.65 -8.28
C ASP A 429 21.04 0.10 -6.85
N ASN A 430 22.26 -0.28 -6.46
CA ASN A 430 22.55 -0.88 -5.16
C ASN A 430 23.34 0.02 -4.24
N ILE A 431 23.68 1.26 -4.63
CA ILE A 431 24.45 2.19 -3.80
C ILE A 431 23.68 3.49 -3.65
N ILE A 432 23.24 3.76 -2.41
CA ILE A 432 22.71 5.07 -2.00
C ILE A 432 23.77 5.83 -1.22
N MET A 433 23.78 7.15 -1.36
CA MET A 433 24.72 8.03 -0.66
C MET A 433 23.94 9.19 -0.04
N ALA A 434 24.07 9.35 1.28
CA ALA A 434 23.63 10.54 1.99
C ALA A 434 24.81 11.50 2.19
N ASN A 435 24.60 12.80 2.07
CA ASN A 435 25.62 13.82 2.29
C ASN A 435 25.12 15.01 3.11
N ALA A 436 26.05 15.64 3.81
CA ALA A 436 25.91 16.98 4.40
C ALA A 436 27.23 17.74 4.25
N LEU A 437 27.19 18.92 3.65
CA LEU A 437 28.31 19.85 3.55
C LEU A 437 27.87 21.20 4.10
N VAL A 438 28.60 21.73 5.08
CA VAL A 438 28.28 22.99 5.75
C VAL A 438 29.52 23.89 5.76
N TYR A 439 29.35 25.13 5.32
CA TYR A 439 30.32 26.20 5.51
C TYR A 439 29.67 27.31 6.33
N SER A 440 30.33 27.76 7.39
CA SER A 440 29.84 28.83 8.27
C SER A 440 30.94 29.84 8.50
N HIS A 441 30.57 31.11 8.53
CA HIS A 441 31.45 32.22 8.81
C HIS A 441 30.73 33.25 9.67
N GLY A 442 31.42 33.84 10.63
CA GLY A 442 30.86 34.94 11.42
C GLY A 442 31.92 35.92 11.89
N GLU A 443 31.50 37.17 12.01
CA GLU A 443 32.33 38.30 12.43
C GLU A 443 31.73 38.91 13.69
N ASP A 444 32.58 39.20 14.67
CA ASP A 444 32.20 39.83 15.94
C ASP A 444 31.09 39.09 16.71
N VAL A 445 31.03 37.75 16.60
CA VAL A 445 30.01 36.97 17.30
C VAL A 445 30.46 36.60 18.70
N TYR A 446 29.51 36.35 19.60
CA TYR A 446 29.83 35.65 20.83
C TYR A 446 29.99 34.16 20.53
N SER A 447 31.08 33.55 20.94
CA SER A 447 31.33 32.11 20.83
C SER A 447 31.34 31.51 22.23
N TYR A 448 30.62 30.41 22.46
CA TYR A 448 30.60 29.75 23.76
C TYR A 448 31.95 29.10 24.10
N GLU A 449 32.80 28.89 23.10
CA GLU A 449 34.11 28.27 23.24
C GLU A 449 35.26 29.29 23.27
N SER A 450 35.10 30.47 22.63
CA SER A 450 36.17 31.49 22.52
C SER A 450 35.83 32.88 23.07
N GLY A 451 34.61 33.07 23.59
CA GLY A 451 34.15 34.30 24.23
C GLY A 451 33.60 35.36 23.27
N ALA A 452 33.47 36.59 23.76
CA ALA A 452 32.96 37.74 23.01
C ALA A 452 33.91 38.19 21.90
N HIS A 453 33.37 38.87 20.90
CA HIS A 453 34.11 39.43 19.76
C HIS A 453 34.94 38.37 19.01
N SER A 454 34.36 37.20 18.80
CA SER A 454 34.99 36.10 18.09
C SER A 454 34.66 36.16 16.60
N ASP A 455 35.69 36.15 15.76
CA ASP A 455 35.52 35.84 14.34
C ASP A 455 35.70 34.32 14.16
N PHE A 456 34.92 33.66 13.31
CA PHE A 456 35.11 32.24 13.06
C PHE A 456 34.87 31.82 11.60
N ASP A 457 35.58 30.77 11.21
CA ASP A 457 35.41 30.06 9.95
C ASP A 457 35.30 28.56 10.24
N SER A 458 34.27 27.90 9.70
CA SER A 458 33.98 26.48 9.96
C SER A 458 33.55 25.76 8.67
N ILE A 459 34.15 24.61 8.39
CA ILE A 459 33.72 23.68 7.34
C ILE A 459 33.48 22.30 7.94
N ARG A 460 32.35 21.69 7.57
CA ARG A 460 31.91 20.37 8.06
C ARG A 460 31.41 19.56 6.88
N THR A 461 31.82 18.31 6.79
CA THR A 461 31.36 17.40 5.74
C THR A 461 31.14 16.01 6.30
N VAL A 462 30.02 15.40 5.92
CA VAL A 462 29.73 14.00 6.19
C VAL A 462 29.18 13.36 4.92
N ILE A 463 29.70 12.20 4.58
CA ILE A 463 29.19 11.36 3.50
C ILE A 463 28.95 9.95 4.02
N ARG A 464 27.88 9.32 3.55
CA ARG A 464 27.51 7.97 3.95
C ARG A 464 27.05 7.13 2.74
N PRO A 465 27.98 6.64 1.91
CA PRO A 465 27.66 5.61 0.92
C PRO A 465 27.26 4.30 1.61
N ALA A 466 26.24 3.65 1.07
CA ALA A 466 25.71 2.40 1.59
C ALA A 466 25.26 1.47 0.46
N TRP A 467 25.73 0.23 0.51
CA TRP A 467 25.32 -0.86 -0.35
C TRP A 467 24.01 -1.48 0.16
N ILE A 468 23.01 -1.54 -0.70
CA ILE A 468 21.71 -2.17 -0.47
C ILE A 468 21.82 -3.61 -0.94
N TRP A 469 21.74 -4.55 0.00
CA TRP A 469 21.78 -5.99 -0.33
C TRP A 469 20.41 -6.50 -0.75
N ASN A 470 19.38 -6.05 -0.04
CA ASN A 470 17.96 -6.35 -0.26
C ASN A 470 17.11 -5.43 0.66
N THR A 471 15.80 -5.64 0.68
CA THR A 471 14.84 -4.91 1.53
C THR A 471 15.22 -4.87 3.02
N TRP A 472 15.90 -5.91 3.50
CA TRP A 472 16.15 -6.13 4.94
C TRP A 472 17.58 -5.81 5.36
N ASN A 473 18.52 -5.62 4.41
CA ASN A 473 19.94 -5.57 4.72
C ASN A 473 20.65 -4.43 3.98
N GLN A 474 21.39 -3.61 4.73
CA GLN A 474 22.22 -2.54 4.18
C GLN A 474 23.58 -2.48 4.88
N THR A 475 24.67 -2.36 4.13
CA THR A 475 26.01 -2.13 4.69
C THR A 475 26.53 -0.79 4.22
N GLY A 476 27.11 0.01 5.10
CA GLY A 476 27.64 1.31 4.69
C GLY A 476 28.85 1.76 5.47
N LEU A 477 29.39 2.89 5.02
CA LEU A 477 30.52 3.59 5.59
C LEU A 477 30.10 5.05 5.77
N GLU A 478 30.22 5.61 6.98
CA GLU A 478 30.09 7.04 7.22
C GLU A 478 31.47 7.65 7.43
N LEU A 479 31.76 8.73 6.71
CA LEU A 479 33.00 9.50 6.83
C LEU A 479 32.63 10.94 7.19
N GLY A 480 33.09 11.40 8.35
CA GLY A 480 32.92 12.76 8.83
C GLY A 480 34.25 13.49 8.94
N TRP A 481 34.28 14.76 8.58
CA TRP A 481 35.44 15.63 8.78
C TRP A 481 34.98 17.06 9.03
N PHE A 482 35.66 17.74 9.96
CA PHE A 482 35.46 19.18 10.12
C PHE A 482 36.74 19.90 10.48
N LYS A 483 36.72 21.21 10.23
CA LYS A 483 37.73 22.14 10.67
C LYS A 483 37.07 23.46 11.03
N GLN A 484 37.45 24.00 12.17
CA GLN A 484 37.02 25.30 12.64
C GLN A 484 38.19 26.12 13.16
N GLN A 485 38.16 27.41 12.89
CA GLN A 485 39.10 28.39 13.39
C GLN A 485 38.33 29.54 14.01
N ASN A 486 38.67 29.91 15.24
CA ASN A 486 38.14 31.11 15.88
C ASN A 486 39.27 32.07 16.22
N LYS A 487 39.05 33.37 16.02
CA LYS A 487 39.95 34.44 16.42
C LYS A 487 39.31 35.18 17.59
N THR A 488 39.95 35.15 18.75
CA THR A 488 39.44 35.80 19.97
C THR A 488 39.60 37.32 19.92
N GLN A 489 38.93 38.02 20.84
CA GLN A 489 39.11 39.46 21.06
C GLN A 489 40.57 39.89 21.27
N GLN A 490 41.41 39.02 21.86
CA GLN A 490 42.85 39.31 22.06
C GLN A 490 43.70 39.08 20.80
N GLY A 491 43.08 38.71 19.68
CA GLY A 491 43.75 38.42 18.41
C GLY A 491 44.41 37.04 18.34
N VAL A 492 44.09 36.14 19.29
CA VAL A 492 44.60 34.76 19.30
C VAL A 492 43.74 33.91 18.39
N THR A 493 44.37 33.15 17.50
CA THR A 493 43.69 32.18 16.63
C THR A 493 43.75 30.79 17.25
N LEU A 494 42.59 30.19 17.48
CA LEU A 494 42.39 28.85 18.03
C LEU A 494 41.80 27.94 16.95
N ASN A 495 42.34 26.73 16.81
CA ASN A 495 41.90 25.75 15.82
C ASN A 495 41.33 24.47 16.46
N GLU A 496 40.28 23.94 15.86
CA GLU A 496 39.68 22.65 16.22
C GLU A 496 39.40 21.86 14.94
N SER A 497 39.84 20.61 14.87
CA SER A 497 39.58 19.77 13.70
C SER A 497 39.70 18.28 14.03
N ALA A 498 38.89 17.46 13.36
CA ALA A 498 38.90 16.02 13.54
C ALA A 498 38.29 15.29 12.33
N TYR A 499 38.46 13.97 12.31
CA TYR A 499 37.72 13.08 11.41
C TYR A 499 37.11 11.90 12.15
N LYS A 500 36.08 11.31 11.54
CA LYS A 500 35.38 10.13 12.00
C LYS A 500 35.18 9.15 10.84
N THR A 501 35.35 7.87 11.13
CA THR A 501 35.00 6.77 10.23
C THR A 501 34.11 5.78 10.96
N THR A 502 32.94 5.48 10.41
CA THR A 502 32.02 4.47 10.97
C THR A 502 31.67 3.43 9.91
N LEU A 503 32.04 2.17 10.14
CA LEU A 503 31.58 1.03 9.36
C LEU A 503 30.32 0.46 10.01
N TRP A 504 29.30 0.14 9.21
CA TRP A 504 28.05 -0.34 9.76
C TRP A 504 27.29 -1.33 8.87
N HIS A 505 26.41 -2.10 9.50
CA HIS A 505 25.44 -2.97 8.86
C HIS A 505 24.09 -2.81 9.57
N ALA A 506 23.00 -2.64 8.81
CA ALA A 506 21.66 -2.47 9.33
C ALA A 506 20.74 -3.59 8.85
N LEU A 507 20.03 -4.18 9.81
CA LEU A 507 18.86 -5.03 9.59
C LEU A 507 17.62 -4.13 9.64
N LYS A 508 16.94 -3.96 8.53
CA LYS A 508 15.76 -3.09 8.39
C LYS A 508 14.50 -3.92 8.42
N VAL A 509 13.39 -3.35 8.91
CA VAL A 509 12.04 -3.91 8.71
C VAL A 509 11.09 -2.85 8.16
N GLY A 510 9.88 -3.27 7.76
CA GLY A 510 8.83 -2.37 7.28
C GLY A 510 8.33 -1.39 8.35
N GLU A 511 7.36 -0.54 7.98
CA GLU A 511 6.76 0.43 8.90
C GLU A 511 6.10 -0.28 10.10
N SER A 512 6.41 0.20 11.31
CA SER A 512 5.87 -0.35 12.55
C SER A 512 4.50 0.27 12.87
N ILE A 513 3.83 -0.33 13.86
CA ILE A 513 2.60 0.21 14.46
C ILE A 513 2.74 1.64 15.03
N LEU A 514 3.97 2.15 15.21
CA LEU A 514 4.26 3.51 15.68
C LEU A 514 4.49 4.51 14.53
N GLY A 515 4.33 4.10 13.27
CA GLY A 515 4.57 4.95 12.10
C GLY A 515 6.05 5.19 11.77
N SER A 516 6.97 4.51 12.47
CA SER A 516 8.41 4.58 12.25
C SER A 516 8.95 3.25 11.73
N ARG A 517 10.11 3.23 11.05
CA ARG A 517 10.73 2.00 10.49
C ARG A 517 11.84 1.49 11.40
N PRO A 518 11.62 0.42 12.19
CA PRO A 518 12.64 -0.15 13.05
C PRO A 518 13.84 -0.66 12.24
N GLU A 519 15.03 -0.46 12.78
CA GLU A 519 16.23 -1.12 12.32
C GLU A 519 17.18 -1.45 13.47
N ILE A 520 17.94 -2.53 13.28
CA ILE A 520 19.03 -2.95 14.16
C ILE A 520 20.34 -2.70 13.43
N ARG A 521 21.14 -1.80 13.97
CA ARG A 521 22.41 -1.33 13.38
C ARG A 521 23.58 -1.85 14.19
N PHE A 522 24.50 -2.53 13.52
CA PHE A 522 25.81 -2.91 14.04
C PHE A 522 26.81 -1.89 13.52
N TYR A 523 27.72 -1.40 14.37
CA TYR A 523 28.71 -0.43 13.93
C TYR A 523 30.05 -0.54 14.68
N GLY A 524 31.10 -0.07 14.01
CA GLY A 524 32.40 0.25 14.59
C GLY A 524 32.82 1.64 14.12
N THR A 525 33.15 2.52 15.06
CA THR A 525 33.50 3.92 14.83
C THR A 525 34.91 4.21 15.34
N TYR A 526 35.69 4.95 14.56
CA TYR A 526 36.97 5.52 14.97
C TYR A 526 36.91 7.05 14.83
N ILE A 527 37.25 7.78 15.88
CA ILE A 527 37.36 9.25 15.90
C ILE A 527 38.79 9.62 16.23
N ASN A 528 39.34 10.63 15.56
CA ASN A 528 40.66 11.16 15.86
C ASN A 528 40.71 12.70 15.75
N ILE A 529 41.14 13.34 16.83
CA ILE A 529 41.27 14.80 16.97
C ILE A 529 42.65 15.23 16.44
N LEU A 530 42.64 16.17 15.49
CA LEU A 530 43.83 16.71 14.85
C LEU A 530 44.30 17.99 15.55
N ASP A 531 43.40 18.99 15.64
CA ASP A 531 43.60 20.24 16.36
C ASP A 531 42.56 20.35 17.49
N ASN A 532 42.95 20.89 18.64
CA ASN A 532 42.17 20.83 19.89
C ASN A 532 42.40 22.06 20.78
N GLU A 533 42.41 23.24 20.18
CA GLU A 533 42.73 24.49 20.88
C GLU A 533 41.48 25.21 21.38
N LEU A 534 40.29 24.88 20.87
CA LEU A 534 39.03 25.45 21.32
C LEU A 534 38.47 24.67 22.51
N SER A 535 38.30 23.37 22.33
CA SER A 535 37.60 22.53 23.32
C SER A 535 38.53 22.02 24.42
N ASN A 536 39.81 21.82 24.10
CA ASN A 536 40.77 21.08 24.91
C ASN A 536 40.24 19.68 25.33
N PHE A 537 39.35 19.11 24.53
CA PHE A 537 38.68 17.84 24.82
C PHE A 537 39.68 16.69 24.80
N LYS A 538 39.51 15.72 25.70
CA LYS A 538 40.35 14.53 25.69
C LYS A 538 39.49 13.31 25.86
N PHE A 539 39.80 12.29 25.07
CA PHE A 539 39.25 10.97 25.33
C PHE A 539 39.85 10.38 26.61
N ASN A 540 39.29 9.26 27.05
CA ASN A 540 39.80 8.48 28.16
C ASN A 540 41.33 8.22 28.02
N GLU A 541 42.00 8.14 29.17
CA GLU A 541 43.47 8.07 29.27
C GLU A 541 44.22 9.27 28.67
N ASN A 542 43.53 10.40 28.46
CA ASN A 542 44.06 11.58 27.77
C ASN A 542 44.42 11.32 26.29
N SER A 543 43.75 10.38 25.63
CA SER A 543 43.94 10.11 24.20
C SER A 543 43.35 11.22 23.31
N LYS A 544 43.86 11.31 22.08
CA LYS A 544 43.30 12.11 20.98
C LYS A 544 42.37 11.30 20.07
N ASP A 545 42.31 9.99 20.27
CA ASP A 545 41.46 9.10 19.50
C ASP A 545 40.67 8.14 20.38
N GLU A 546 39.60 7.60 19.80
CA GLU A 546 38.79 6.55 20.40
C GLU A 546 38.28 5.62 19.30
N PHE A 547 38.33 4.31 19.58
CA PHE A 547 37.61 3.31 18.81
C PHE A 547 36.45 2.79 19.66
N MET A 548 35.27 2.75 19.07
CA MET A 548 34.06 2.25 19.72
C MET A 548 33.31 1.28 18.81
N ALA A 549 32.63 0.31 19.41
CA ALA A 549 31.76 -0.63 18.70
C ALA A 549 30.44 -0.78 19.43
N GLY A 550 29.36 -1.00 18.68
CA GLY A 550 28.04 -1.10 19.29
C GLY A 550 26.96 -1.67 18.39
N ILE A 551 25.82 -1.90 19.02
CA ILE A 551 24.56 -2.32 18.40
C ILE A 551 23.48 -1.35 18.86
N GLN A 552 22.71 -0.81 17.92
CA GLN A 552 21.64 0.13 18.18
C GLN A 552 20.35 -0.33 17.51
N ALA A 553 19.29 -0.48 18.29
CA ALA A 553 17.94 -0.53 17.79
C ALA A 553 17.41 0.90 17.70
N GLY A 554 16.93 1.31 16.54
CA GLY A 554 16.36 2.63 16.35
C GLY A 554 15.34 2.59 15.24
N SER A 555 14.28 3.36 15.38
CA SER A 555 13.27 3.46 14.32
C SER A 555 13.56 4.68 13.47
N LEU A 556 14.09 4.54 12.26
CA LEU A 556 14.39 5.70 11.42
C LEU A 556 13.06 6.41 11.05
N VAL A 557 12.79 7.57 11.64
CA VAL A 557 11.82 8.54 11.07
C VAL A 557 12.56 9.18 9.92
N VAL A 558 12.47 8.57 8.74
CA VAL A 558 12.89 9.30 7.55
C VAL A 558 11.78 10.30 7.27
N ILE A 559 12.12 11.59 7.24
CA ILE A 559 11.35 12.59 6.50
C ILE A 559 11.53 12.28 5.00
N TYR A 560 11.03 11.13 4.56
CA TYR A 560 10.42 11.07 3.26
C TYR A 560 9.01 11.57 3.49
N LEU A 561 8.63 12.61 2.75
CA LEU A 561 7.29 12.63 2.19
C LEU A 561 7.09 11.24 1.58
N VAL A 562 6.47 10.32 2.32
CA VAL A 562 5.83 9.17 1.73
C VAL A 562 4.67 9.76 0.96
N LYS A 563 4.98 10.20 -0.27
CA LYS A 563 4.21 9.68 -1.39
C LYS A 563 4.28 8.18 -1.16
N GLU A 564 3.16 7.63 -0.72
CA GLU A 564 2.94 6.21 -0.89
C GLU A 564 3.39 5.85 -2.30
N LEU A 565 3.81 4.61 -2.48
CA LEU A 565 3.66 3.95 -3.76
C LEU A 565 2.19 4.07 -4.18
N CYS A 566 1.80 5.21 -4.76
CA CYS A 566 0.98 5.20 -5.94
C CYS A 566 1.83 4.44 -6.95
N MET A 567 1.73 3.10 -6.91
CA MET A 567 2.14 2.31 -8.06
C MET A 567 1.41 2.95 -9.24
N SER A 568 2.12 3.48 -10.23
CA SER A 568 1.45 4.00 -11.43
C SER A 568 0.92 2.85 -12.32
N GLY A 569 1.28 1.59 -11.99
CA GLY A 569 1.08 0.39 -12.78
C GLY A 569 1.07 -0.89 -11.94
N PHE A 570 1.19 -2.05 -12.58
CA PHE A 570 1.36 -3.32 -11.89
C PHE A 570 2.82 -3.50 -11.41
N LYS A 571 3.09 -4.46 -10.51
CA LYS A 571 4.45 -4.79 -10.07
C LYS A 571 5.32 -5.18 -11.28
N GLU A 572 6.64 -4.95 -11.22
CA GLU A 572 7.54 -5.30 -12.33
C GLU A 572 7.55 -6.81 -12.63
N ASP A 573 7.36 -7.63 -11.58
CA ASP A 573 7.29 -9.09 -11.63
C ASP A 573 5.85 -9.63 -11.73
N PHE A 574 4.88 -8.79 -12.09
CA PHE A 574 3.48 -9.20 -12.25
C PHE A 574 3.35 -10.36 -13.25
N LEU A 575 2.72 -11.46 -12.81
CA LEU A 575 2.62 -12.70 -13.59
C LEU A 575 1.51 -12.62 -14.63
N TRP A 576 1.78 -11.91 -15.73
CA TRP A 576 0.99 -12.00 -16.95
C TRP A 576 1.12 -13.38 -17.58
N GLY A 577 0.00 -14.01 -17.92
CA GLY A 577 0.04 -15.32 -18.56
C GLY A 577 -1.24 -15.66 -19.31
N GLY A 578 -1.59 -16.94 -19.32
CA GLY A 578 -2.84 -17.48 -19.85
C GLY A 578 -3.12 -18.83 -19.19
N ALA A 579 -4.40 -19.19 -19.12
CA ALA A 579 -4.88 -20.35 -18.39
C ALA A 579 -5.70 -21.31 -19.25
N VAL A 580 -5.52 -22.61 -19.02
CA VAL A 580 -6.25 -23.72 -19.65
C VAL A 580 -6.39 -24.89 -18.66
N ALA A 581 -7.10 -25.95 -19.06
CA ALA A 581 -7.18 -27.21 -18.31
C ALA A 581 -6.94 -28.40 -19.23
N ALA A 582 -6.21 -29.41 -18.76
CA ALA A 582 -5.70 -30.54 -19.53
C ALA A 582 -6.79 -31.21 -20.39
N HIS A 583 -7.90 -31.66 -19.79
CA HIS A 583 -9.01 -32.28 -20.53
C HIS A 583 -9.66 -31.40 -21.62
N GLN A 584 -9.46 -30.07 -21.62
CA GLN A 584 -10.08 -29.17 -22.58
C GLN A 584 -9.19 -28.89 -23.80
N LEU A 585 -7.89 -29.14 -23.69
CA LEU A 585 -6.94 -28.86 -24.78
C LEU A 585 -6.02 -30.02 -25.17
N GLU A 586 -5.62 -30.89 -24.24
CA GLU A 586 -4.59 -31.90 -24.49
C GLU A 586 -4.98 -32.86 -25.61
N GLY A 587 -6.17 -33.46 -25.54
CA GLY A 587 -6.49 -34.61 -26.37
C GLY A 587 -5.62 -35.82 -26.00
N GLY A 588 -5.37 -36.73 -26.93
CA GLY A 588 -4.60 -37.96 -26.66
C GLY A 588 -5.16 -38.70 -25.44
N TRP A 589 -6.49 -38.79 -25.35
CA TRP A 589 -7.20 -39.13 -24.11
C TRP A 589 -6.94 -40.55 -23.60
N ASN A 590 -6.49 -41.44 -24.48
CA ASN A 590 -6.13 -42.83 -24.23
C ASN A 590 -4.65 -43.13 -24.57
N GLU A 591 -3.83 -42.09 -24.74
CA GLU A 591 -2.41 -42.21 -25.05
C GLU A 591 -1.54 -42.12 -23.79
N GLY A 592 -0.34 -42.68 -23.89
CA GLY A 592 0.65 -42.67 -22.81
C GLY A 592 0.17 -43.33 -21.52
N GLY A 593 -0.71 -44.33 -21.63
CA GLY A 593 -1.31 -45.02 -20.48
C GLY A 593 -2.39 -44.22 -19.74
N LYS A 594 -2.85 -43.07 -20.26
CA LYS A 594 -3.92 -42.27 -19.63
C LYS A 594 -5.22 -43.07 -19.49
N GLY A 595 -5.84 -43.00 -18.31
CA GLY A 595 -7.15 -43.59 -18.02
C GLY A 595 -8.34 -42.72 -18.44
N ILE A 596 -9.55 -43.29 -18.31
CA ILE A 596 -10.82 -42.58 -18.57
C ILE A 596 -11.05 -41.57 -17.45
N SER A 597 -11.17 -40.29 -17.79
CA SER A 597 -11.61 -39.24 -16.86
C SER A 597 -13.12 -39.05 -16.91
N ILE A 598 -13.67 -38.32 -15.94
CA ILE A 598 -15.07 -37.89 -15.98
C ILE A 598 -15.41 -37.02 -17.21
N ALA A 599 -14.44 -36.26 -17.76
CA ALA A 599 -14.66 -35.47 -18.98
C ALA A 599 -14.75 -36.35 -20.25
N ASP A 600 -14.13 -37.54 -20.23
CA ASP A 600 -14.12 -38.47 -21.36
C ASP A 600 -15.47 -39.19 -21.55
N VAL A 601 -16.40 -39.05 -20.60
CA VAL A 601 -17.76 -39.61 -20.67
C VAL A 601 -18.84 -38.51 -20.78
N MET A 602 -18.43 -37.29 -21.15
CA MET A 602 -19.34 -36.16 -21.34
C MET A 602 -19.47 -35.82 -22.83
N THR A 603 -20.67 -35.93 -23.38
CA THR A 603 -20.91 -35.61 -24.80
C THR A 603 -20.86 -34.11 -25.08
N ALA A 604 -20.71 -33.71 -26.34
CA ALA A 604 -20.90 -32.31 -26.74
C ALA A 604 -22.37 -31.87 -26.56
N GLY A 605 -22.57 -30.69 -25.99
CA GLY A 605 -23.86 -30.01 -25.87
C GLY A 605 -23.93 -28.77 -26.76
N ALA A 606 -24.79 -27.82 -26.39
CA ALA A 606 -24.91 -26.51 -27.02
C ALA A 606 -25.53 -25.51 -26.05
N HIS A 607 -25.57 -24.22 -26.40
CA HIS A 607 -26.33 -23.26 -25.59
C HIS A 607 -27.81 -23.70 -25.44
N GLY A 608 -28.26 -23.88 -24.20
CA GLY A 608 -29.59 -24.41 -23.87
C GLY A 608 -29.74 -25.94 -23.95
N VAL A 609 -28.68 -26.67 -24.32
CA VAL A 609 -28.66 -28.14 -24.39
C VAL A 609 -27.52 -28.67 -23.51
N PRO A 610 -27.82 -29.25 -22.33
CA PRO A 610 -26.79 -29.73 -21.42
C PRO A 610 -25.99 -30.89 -22.04
N ARG A 611 -24.75 -31.04 -21.60
CA ARG A 611 -23.93 -32.21 -21.92
C ARG A 611 -24.53 -33.45 -21.27
N GLU A 612 -24.52 -34.57 -21.98
CA GLU A 612 -24.94 -35.86 -21.44
C GLU A 612 -23.74 -36.56 -20.79
N VAL A 613 -23.94 -37.11 -19.59
CA VAL A 613 -22.97 -38.00 -18.95
C VAL A 613 -23.37 -39.44 -19.24
N THR A 614 -22.48 -40.19 -19.89
CA THR A 614 -22.73 -41.58 -20.29
C THR A 614 -22.13 -42.59 -19.30
N GLU A 615 -22.64 -43.81 -19.31
CA GLU A 615 -22.05 -44.95 -18.57
C GLU A 615 -20.81 -45.47 -19.29
N GLY A 616 -19.71 -44.73 -19.19
CA GLY A 616 -18.48 -45.00 -19.95
C GLY A 616 -18.54 -44.43 -21.38
N VAL A 617 -17.53 -44.77 -22.18
CA VAL A 617 -17.43 -44.31 -23.57
C VAL A 617 -18.29 -45.18 -24.48
N ILE A 618 -19.27 -44.57 -25.13
CA ILE A 618 -20.19 -45.24 -26.07
C ILE A 618 -19.80 -44.89 -27.51
N ASP A 619 -19.53 -45.91 -28.32
CA ASP A 619 -19.20 -45.76 -29.74
C ASP A 619 -20.27 -44.97 -30.51
N GLY A 620 -19.83 -44.00 -31.32
CA GLY A 620 -20.70 -43.20 -32.18
C GLY A 620 -21.26 -41.91 -31.54
N LEU A 621 -20.99 -41.66 -30.25
CA LEU A 621 -21.26 -40.37 -29.62
C LEU A 621 -20.05 -39.42 -29.73
N ASN A 622 -20.32 -38.12 -29.71
CA ASN A 622 -19.28 -37.09 -29.82
C ASN A 622 -18.78 -36.66 -28.43
N TYR A 623 -17.57 -37.07 -28.07
CA TYR A 623 -16.86 -36.65 -26.85
C TYR A 623 -15.76 -35.66 -27.22
N PRO A 624 -16.02 -34.35 -27.16
CA PRO A 624 -15.12 -33.34 -27.73
C PRO A 624 -13.75 -33.31 -27.02
N ASN A 625 -13.70 -33.73 -25.75
CA ASN A 625 -12.49 -33.79 -24.94
C ASN A 625 -11.48 -34.86 -25.39
N HIS A 626 -11.91 -35.89 -26.13
CA HIS A 626 -11.05 -36.99 -26.55
C HIS A 626 -9.88 -36.54 -27.42
N GLU A 627 -10.19 -35.68 -28.40
CA GLU A 627 -9.20 -35.07 -29.28
C GLU A 627 -8.88 -33.62 -28.87
N ALA A 628 -9.85 -32.90 -28.29
CA ALA A 628 -9.73 -31.50 -27.90
C ALA A 628 -9.11 -30.65 -29.02
N ILE A 629 -7.93 -30.04 -28.80
CA ILE A 629 -7.17 -29.34 -29.86
C ILE A 629 -5.82 -30.00 -30.14
N ASP A 630 -5.61 -31.22 -29.67
CA ASP A 630 -4.37 -31.97 -29.85
C ASP A 630 -3.13 -31.25 -29.29
N PHE A 631 -3.28 -30.58 -28.14
CA PHE A 631 -2.14 -29.94 -27.47
C PHE A 631 -1.11 -30.97 -26.97
N TYR A 632 -1.52 -32.20 -26.65
CA TYR A 632 -0.63 -33.29 -26.24
C TYR A 632 0.53 -33.50 -27.23
N HIS A 633 0.24 -33.44 -28.53
CA HIS A 633 1.27 -33.57 -29.57
C HIS A 633 1.89 -32.23 -30.00
N ARG A 634 1.21 -31.11 -29.75
CA ARG A 634 1.54 -29.78 -30.32
C ARG A 634 2.02 -28.76 -29.30
N TYR A 635 2.13 -29.13 -28.02
CA TYR A 635 2.46 -28.20 -26.95
C TYR A 635 3.72 -27.40 -27.24
N LYS A 636 4.77 -27.98 -27.85
CA LYS A 636 6.00 -27.24 -28.17
C LYS A 636 5.76 -26.03 -29.07
N THR A 637 4.89 -26.15 -30.09
CA THR A 637 4.55 -25.02 -30.96
C THR A 637 3.60 -24.04 -30.27
N ASP A 638 2.70 -24.54 -29.42
CA ASP A 638 1.75 -23.71 -28.69
C ASP A 638 2.45 -22.88 -27.60
N ILE A 639 3.39 -23.48 -26.86
CA ILE A 639 4.28 -22.81 -25.89
C ILE A 639 5.12 -21.72 -26.56
N GLN A 640 5.60 -21.93 -27.79
CA GLN A 640 6.28 -20.88 -28.55
C GLN A 640 5.36 -19.71 -28.92
N LEU A 641 4.07 -19.97 -29.19
CA LEU A 641 3.10 -18.91 -29.42
C LEU A 641 2.82 -18.10 -28.14
N PHE A 642 2.75 -18.76 -26.98
CA PHE A 642 2.61 -18.09 -25.69
C PHE A 642 3.83 -17.21 -25.38
N ALA A 643 5.03 -17.72 -25.60
CA ALA A 643 6.26 -16.93 -25.51
C ALA A 643 6.27 -15.74 -26.47
N GLY A 644 5.69 -15.91 -27.67
CA GLY A 644 5.50 -14.84 -28.65
C GLY A 644 4.55 -13.71 -28.20
N MET A 645 3.67 -13.97 -27.23
CA MET A 645 2.88 -12.94 -26.53
C MET A 645 3.60 -12.35 -25.32
N GLY A 646 4.75 -12.89 -24.92
CA GLY A 646 5.52 -12.38 -23.78
C GLY A 646 5.04 -12.88 -22.42
N PHE A 647 4.30 -13.99 -22.37
CA PHE A 647 3.85 -14.61 -21.12
C PHE A 647 4.99 -14.76 -20.11
N LYS A 648 4.68 -14.50 -18.84
CA LYS A 648 5.54 -14.71 -17.67
C LYS A 648 5.21 -16.02 -16.96
N CYS A 649 3.95 -16.45 -17.05
CA CYS A 649 3.50 -17.71 -16.52
C CYS A 649 2.50 -18.40 -17.47
N PHE A 650 2.32 -19.70 -17.28
CA PHE A 650 1.31 -20.49 -17.99
C PHE A 650 0.57 -21.38 -16.99
N ARG A 651 -0.74 -21.19 -16.89
CA ARG A 651 -1.59 -22.00 -16.03
C ARG A 651 -2.18 -23.18 -16.79
N THR A 652 -1.98 -24.38 -16.27
CA THR A 652 -2.64 -25.61 -16.74
C THR A 652 -2.96 -26.52 -15.56
N SER A 653 -3.67 -27.62 -15.80
CA SER A 653 -3.78 -28.73 -14.85
C SER A 653 -2.87 -29.89 -15.22
N ILE A 654 -2.54 -30.71 -14.22
CA ILE A 654 -2.02 -32.06 -14.45
C ILE A 654 -3.21 -33.00 -14.47
N ALA A 655 -3.44 -33.67 -15.59
CA ALA A 655 -4.50 -34.66 -15.71
C ALA A 655 -4.25 -35.80 -14.72
N TRP A 656 -5.08 -35.92 -13.68
CA TRP A 656 -4.98 -36.97 -12.67
C TRP A 656 -4.92 -38.36 -13.33
N THR A 657 -5.73 -38.58 -14.36
CA THR A 657 -5.77 -39.82 -15.15
C THR A 657 -4.52 -40.14 -15.96
N ARG A 658 -3.60 -39.18 -16.17
CA ARG A 658 -2.29 -39.49 -16.75
C ARG A 658 -1.34 -40.04 -15.71
N ILE A 659 -1.46 -39.63 -14.45
CA ILE A 659 -0.56 -40.05 -13.37
C ILE A 659 -1.08 -41.31 -12.68
N PHE A 660 -2.37 -41.35 -12.37
CA PHE A 660 -3.08 -42.50 -11.81
C PHE A 660 -4.32 -42.78 -12.66
N PRO A 661 -4.21 -43.62 -13.70
CA PRO A 661 -5.29 -43.90 -14.66
C PRO A 661 -6.63 -44.30 -14.04
N GLN A 662 -6.62 -45.12 -12.99
CA GLN A 662 -7.78 -45.54 -12.23
C GLN A 662 -7.94 -44.73 -10.93
N GLY A 663 -6.84 -44.16 -10.41
CA GLY A 663 -6.81 -43.32 -9.21
C GLY A 663 -6.46 -44.08 -7.93
N ASP A 664 -6.48 -45.42 -7.95
CA ASP A 664 -6.23 -46.29 -6.81
C ASP A 664 -4.99 -47.18 -6.97
N GLU A 665 -4.19 -46.96 -8.01
CA GLU A 665 -2.92 -47.65 -8.23
C GLU A 665 -1.88 -47.27 -7.17
N GLN A 666 -0.96 -48.21 -6.90
CA GLN A 666 0.13 -47.97 -5.94
C GLN A 666 1.27 -47.16 -6.54
N GLU A 667 1.61 -47.43 -7.80
CA GLU A 667 2.68 -46.75 -8.53
C GLU A 667 2.09 -45.79 -9.57
N PRO A 668 2.68 -44.60 -9.75
CA PRO A 668 2.26 -43.69 -10.80
C PRO A 668 2.66 -44.19 -12.18
N ASN A 669 1.94 -43.71 -13.20
CA ASN A 669 2.30 -43.90 -14.59
C ASN A 669 3.43 -42.95 -15.01
N GLU A 670 4.63 -43.50 -15.22
CA GLU A 670 5.83 -42.72 -15.57
C GLU A 670 5.69 -41.97 -16.89
N GLU A 671 4.97 -42.50 -17.89
CA GLU A 671 4.80 -41.82 -19.17
C GLU A 671 3.97 -40.53 -19.03
N GLY A 672 2.96 -40.56 -18.14
CA GLY A 672 2.23 -39.36 -17.74
C GLY A 672 3.10 -38.36 -16.99
N LEU A 673 3.97 -38.83 -16.08
CA LEU A 673 4.91 -37.96 -15.39
C LEU A 673 5.92 -37.30 -16.35
N GLN A 674 6.43 -38.06 -17.31
CA GLN A 674 7.39 -37.58 -18.31
C GLN A 674 6.77 -36.54 -19.24
N PHE A 675 5.50 -36.71 -19.62
CA PHE A 675 4.80 -35.71 -20.44
C PHE A 675 4.81 -34.31 -19.77
N TYR A 676 4.48 -34.23 -18.49
CA TYR A 676 4.49 -32.95 -17.77
C TYR A 676 5.92 -32.46 -17.47
N ASP A 677 6.89 -33.36 -17.31
CA ASP A 677 8.30 -32.94 -17.29
C ASP A 677 8.68 -32.19 -18.58
N ASP A 678 8.34 -32.76 -19.73
CA ASP A 678 8.67 -32.19 -21.03
C ASP A 678 7.88 -30.90 -21.31
N LEU A 679 6.63 -30.82 -20.87
CA LEU A 679 5.80 -29.62 -20.97
C LEU A 679 6.38 -28.48 -20.12
N PHE A 680 6.66 -28.74 -18.83
CA PHE A 680 7.19 -27.72 -17.93
C PHE A 680 8.61 -27.32 -18.31
N ASP A 681 9.44 -28.24 -18.83
CA ASP A 681 10.75 -27.90 -19.37
C ASP A 681 10.66 -26.96 -20.58
N GLU A 682 9.69 -27.17 -21.48
CA GLU A 682 9.51 -26.23 -22.60
C GLU A 682 8.96 -24.87 -22.12
N CYS A 683 8.09 -24.81 -21.11
CA CYS A 683 7.67 -23.54 -20.49
C CYS A 683 8.88 -22.78 -19.90
N LEU A 684 9.67 -23.44 -19.05
CA LEU A 684 10.80 -22.85 -18.35
C LEU A 684 11.91 -22.41 -19.33
N LYS A 685 12.12 -23.17 -20.40
CA LYS A 685 13.05 -22.82 -21.48
C LYS A 685 12.67 -21.52 -22.19
N GLN A 686 11.39 -21.18 -22.25
CA GLN A 686 10.90 -19.91 -22.78
C GLN A 686 10.80 -18.81 -21.70
N GLY A 687 11.22 -19.08 -20.47
CA GLY A 687 11.15 -18.14 -19.34
C GLY A 687 9.76 -17.99 -18.74
N MET A 688 8.87 -18.99 -18.91
CA MET A 688 7.53 -19.00 -18.33
C MET A 688 7.45 -19.91 -17.12
N GLU A 689 6.94 -19.38 -16.01
CA GLU A 689 6.66 -20.14 -14.79
C GLU A 689 5.38 -20.98 -14.95
N PRO A 690 5.42 -22.30 -14.72
CA PRO A 690 4.21 -23.10 -14.65
C PRO A 690 3.37 -22.76 -13.41
N VAL A 691 2.06 -22.62 -13.61
CA VAL A 691 1.06 -22.52 -12.53
C VAL A 691 0.13 -23.72 -12.65
N VAL A 692 0.12 -24.61 -11.65
CA VAL A 692 -0.51 -25.92 -11.80
C VAL A 692 -1.73 -26.09 -10.91
N THR A 693 -2.87 -26.47 -11.50
CA THR A 693 -4.03 -26.94 -10.75
C THR A 693 -4.03 -28.47 -10.66
N LEU A 694 -4.16 -29.03 -9.46
CA LEU A 694 -4.12 -30.48 -9.23
C LEU A 694 -5.38 -31.19 -9.74
N SER A 695 -6.56 -30.71 -9.32
CA SER A 695 -7.85 -31.26 -9.78
C SER A 695 -8.63 -30.21 -10.54
N HIS A 696 -8.79 -30.41 -11.86
CA HIS A 696 -9.53 -29.52 -12.74
C HIS A 696 -10.53 -30.30 -13.61
N PHE A 697 -11.64 -30.73 -12.99
CA PHE A 697 -12.78 -31.36 -13.66
C PHE A 697 -12.47 -32.65 -14.44
N GLU A 698 -11.46 -33.40 -14.00
CA GLU A 698 -10.90 -34.51 -14.79
C GLU A 698 -10.43 -35.71 -13.95
N MET A 699 -11.03 -35.90 -12.77
CA MET A 699 -10.71 -37.06 -11.92
C MET A 699 -10.99 -38.39 -12.64
N PRO A 700 -10.29 -39.49 -12.28
CA PRO A 700 -10.51 -40.81 -12.87
C PRO A 700 -11.97 -41.28 -12.73
N TYR A 701 -12.57 -41.69 -13.84
CA TYR A 701 -13.96 -42.19 -13.88
C TYR A 701 -14.12 -43.49 -13.08
N HIS A 702 -13.04 -44.26 -12.91
CA HIS A 702 -13.03 -45.43 -12.02
C HIS A 702 -13.27 -45.07 -10.55
N LEU A 703 -12.78 -43.92 -10.07
CA LEU A 703 -13.10 -43.46 -8.72
C LEU A 703 -14.59 -43.16 -8.56
N VAL A 704 -15.25 -42.71 -9.63
CA VAL A 704 -16.71 -42.52 -9.66
C VAL A 704 -17.43 -43.87 -9.59
N THR A 705 -17.14 -44.78 -10.52
CA THR A 705 -17.89 -46.04 -10.65
C THR A 705 -17.62 -47.03 -9.51
N LYS A 706 -16.40 -47.06 -8.97
CA LYS A 706 -16.00 -47.99 -7.91
C LYS A 706 -16.24 -47.47 -6.49
N TYR A 707 -16.05 -46.17 -6.27
CA TYR A 707 -16.11 -45.57 -4.92
C TYR A 707 -17.27 -44.57 -4.74
N GLY A 708 -17.97 -44.19 -5.81
CA GLY A 708 -19.03 -43.19 -5.77
C GLY A 708 -18.51 -41.75 -5.81
N GLY A 709 -17.29 -41.53 -6.32
CA GLY A 709 -16.65 -40.22 -6.32
C GLY A 709 -16.37 -39.74 -4.89
N TRP A 710 -16.43 -38.43 -4.67
CA TRP A 710 -16.18 -37.81 -3.36
C TRP A 710 -17.28 -38.04 -2.32
N ARG A 711 -18.23 -38.94 -2.58
CA ARG A 711 -19.06 -39.55 -1.52
C ARG A 711 -18.22 -40.35 -0.52
N ASN A 712 -17.02 -40.79 -0.92
CA ASN A 712 -16.21 -41.72 -0.16
C ASN A 712 -14.94 -41.07 0.39
N ARG A 713 -14.77 -41.12 1.72
CA ARG A 713 -13.61 -40.56 2.43
C ARG A 713 -12.26 -41.04 1.90
N LYS A 714 -12.17 -42.25 1.33
CA LYS A 714 -10.93 -42.80 0.75
C LYS A 714 -10.34 -41.94 -0.38
N LEU A 715 -11.13 -41.08 -1.02
CA LEU A 715 -10.62 -40.20 -2.06
C LEU A 715 -9.65 -39.14 -1.53
N ILE A 716 -9.69 -38.83 -0.23
CA ILE A 716 -8.67 -38.01 0.42
C ILE A 716 -7.29 -38.66 0.21
N ASP A 717 -7.15 -39.94 0.52
CA ASP A 717 -5.88 -40.66 0.41
C ASP A 717 -5.42 -40.78 -1.05
N PHE A 718 -6.34 -41.10 -1.97
CA PHE A 718 -6.03 -41.17 -3.41
C PHE A 718 -5.56 -39.83 -3.97
N PHE A 719 -6.23 -38.73 -3.58
CA PHE A 719 -5.82 -37.39 -3.99
C PHE A 719 -4.45 -37.01 -3.41
N ILE A 720 -4.19 -37.32 -2.13
CA ILE A 720 -2.89 -37.04 -1.51
C ILE A 720 -1.76 -37.87 -2.11
N HIS A 721 -2.02 -39.12 -2.50
CA HIS A 721 -1.05 -39.92 -3.24
C HIS A 721 -0.69 -39.29 -4.58
N PHE A 722 -1.70 -38.83 -5.33
CA PHE A 722 -1.50 -38.06 -6.56
C PHE A 722 -0.73 -36.76 -6.32
N ALA A 723 -1.18 -35.91 -5.39
CA ALA A 723 -0.58 -34.63 -5.08
C ALA A 723 0.88 -34.76 -4.63
N SER A 724 1.16 -35.68 -3.69
CA SER A 724 2.52 -35.92 -3.18
C SER A 724 3.47 -36.42 -4.28
N THR A 725 2.99 -37.25 -5.21
CA THR A 725 3.76 -37.73 -6.36
C THR A 725 4.18 -36.57 -7.25
N VAL A 726 3.24 -35.72 -7.66
CA VAL A 726 3.54 -34.61 -8.58
C VAL A 726 4.31 -33.48 -7.91
N PHE A 727 4.03 -33.18 -6.63
CA PHE A 727 4.84 -32.27 -5.84
C PHE A 727 6.29 -32.75 -5.77
N THR A 728 6.52 -34.04 -5.51
CA THR A 728 7.87 -34.60 -5.43
C THR A 728 8.58 -34.55 -6.77
N ARG A 729 7.89 -34.91 -7.86
CA ARG A 729 8.47 -34.93 -9.21
C ARG A 729 8.85 -33.52 -9.67
N TYR A 730 7.97 -32.54 -9.49
CA TYR A 730 8.11 -31.21 -10.09
C TYR A 730 8.59 -30.12 -9.13
N LYS A 731 9.13 -30.49 -7.96
CA LYS A 731 9.56 -29.53 -6.91
C LYS A 731 10.55 -28.46 -7.33
N ALA A 732 11.32 -28.71 -8.37
CA ALA A 732 12.30 -27.76 -8.91
C ALA A 732 11.78 -27.00 -10.15
N LYS A 733 10.58 -27.33 -10.65
CA LYS A 733 10.03 -26.82 -11.91
C LYS A 733 8.78 -25.96 -11.73
N VAL A 734 7.99 -26.22 -10.68
CA VAL A 734 6.70 -25.54 -10.46
C VAL A 734 6.71 -24.88 -9.09
N LYS A 735 6.44 -23.56 -9.06
CA LYS A 735 6.38 -22.77 -7.82
C LYS A 735 4.95 -22.53 -7.33
N TYR A 736 3.99 -22.42 -8.26
CA TYR A 736 2.61 -22.05 -7.96
C TYR A 736 1.67 -23.23 -8.21
N TRP A 737 0.91 -23.57 -7.20
CA TRP A 737 -0.02 -24.70 -7.19
C TRP A 737 -1.40 -24.25 -6.74
N MET A 738 -2.44 -24.94 -7.20
CA MET A 738 -3.80 -24.86 -6.68
C MET A 738 -4.36 -26.27 -6.52
N THR A 739 -5.19 -26.48 -5.50
CA THR A 739 -5.74 -27.81 -5.21
C THR A 739 -6.93 -28.16 -6.10
N PHE A 740 -8.11 -27.64 -5.80
CA PHE A 740 -9.36 -27.94 -6.51
C PHE A 740 -9.84 -26.72 -7.30
N ASN A 741 -9.98 -26.87 -8.62
CA ASN A 741 -10.54 -25.83 -9.47
C ASN A 741 -11.98 -25.52 -9.09
N GLU A 742 -12.29 -24.22 -8.93
CA GLU A 742 -13.64 -23.69 -8.70
C GLU A 742 -14.44 -24.57 -7.74
N ILE A 743 -13.85 -24.89 -6.58
CA ILE A 743 -14.39 -25.87 -5.62
C ILE A 743 -15.85 -25.55 -5.22
N ASN A 744 -16.23 -24.27 -5.29
CA ASN A 744 -17.55 -23.76 -4.92
C ASN A 744 -18.61 -23.84 -6.04
N ASN A 745 -18.29 -24.27 -7.27
CA ASN A 745 -19.29 -24.45 -8.33
C ASN A 745 -20.40 -25.43 -7.92
N GLN A 746 -20.05 -26.48 -7.18
CA GLN A 746 -20.99 -27.50 -6.70
C GLN A 746 -22.04 -26.97 -5.71
N VAL A 747 -21.98 -25.69 -5.29
CA VAL A 747 -23.11 -25.02 -4.60
C VAL A 747 -24.37 -25.05 -5.45
N ASN A 748 -24.25 -25.09 -6.78
CA ASN A 748 -25.35 -25.52 -7.64
C ASN A 748 -25.51 -27.06 -7.57
N PHE A 749 -26.01 -27.56 -6.45
CA PHE A 749 -26.27 -28.99 -6.21
C PHE A 749 -27.59 -29.46 -6.83
N SER A 750 -28.44 -28.53 -7.31
CA SER A 750 -29.73 -28.88 -7.93
C SER A 750 -29.55 -29.53 -9.31
N GLU A 751 -28.47 -29.21 -10.00
CA GLU A 751 -28.12 -29.75 -11.31
C GLU A 751 -26.95 -30.74 -11.20
N SER A 752 -26.86 -31.68 -12.13
CA SER A 752 -25.86 -32.76 -12.04
C SER A 752 -24.47 -32.36 -12.52
N LEU A 753 -24.33 -31.29 -13.32
CA LEU A 753 -23.07 -30.98 -13.99
C LEU A 753 -21.97 -30.58 -12.99
N CYS A 754 -22.21 -29.59 -12.13
CA CYS A 754 -21.19 -29.10 -11.20
C CYS A 754 -20.76 -30.16 -10.17
N PRO A 755 -21.66 -30.89 -9.49
CA PRO A 755 -21.27 -31.99 -8.61
C PRO A 755 -20.54 -33.13 -9.33
N PHE A 756 -20.87 -33.39 -10.61
CA PHE A 756 -20.15 -34.38 -11.40
C PHE A 756 -18.73 -33.91 -11.74
N THR A 757 -18.55 -32.66 -12.18
CA THR A 757 -17.24 -32.13 -12.57
C THR A 757 -16.33 -31.87 -11.37
N ASN A 758 -16.83 -31.27 -10.30
CA ASN A 758 -16.04 -31.00 -9.10
C ASN A 758 -15.68 -32.30 -8.36
N SER A 759 -16.65 -33.21 -8.23
CA SER A 759 -16.63 -34.24 -7.18
C SER A 759 -16.93 -35.65 -7.69
N GLY A 760 -17.18 -35.82 -8.99
CA GLY A 760 -17.53 -37.12 -9.57
C GLY A 760 -18.86 -37.66 -9.05
N ILE A 761 -19.79 -36.80 -8.67
CA ILE A 761 -21.07 -37.18 -8.09
C ILE A 761 -22.15 -37.21 -9.16
N LEU A 762 -22.71 -38.41 -9.37
CA LEU A 762 -23.98 -38.59 -10.07
C LEU A 762 -25.07 -38.79 -9.02
N TYR A 763 -26.12 -37.98 -9.11
CA TYR A 763 -27.29 -38.13 -8.24
C TYR A 763 -28.23 -39.21 -8.78
N SER A 764 -28.80 -39.98 -7.86
CA SER A 764 -29.92 -40.87 -8.18
C SER A 764 -31.19 -40.04 -8.40
N PRO A 765 -32.12 -40.48 -9.28
CA PRO A 765 -33.46 -39.89 -9.37
C PRO A 765 -34.25 -39.94 -8.05
N GLU A 766 -33.87 -40.83 -7.13
CA GLU A 766 -34.50 -41.01 -5.82
C GLU A 766 -34.02 -39.99 -4.78
N GLU A 767 -32.85 -39.35 -5.00
CA GLU A 767 -32.28 -38.38 -4.07
C GLU A 767 -32.95 -37.01 -4.24
N ASP A 768 -33.61 -36.53 -3.19
CA ASP A 768 -34.28 -35.23 -3.18
C ASP A 768 -33.28 -34.05 -3.05
N LEU A 769 -33.77 -32.81 -3.17
CA LEU A 769 -32.89 -31.63 -3.11
C LEU A 769 -32.14 -31.48 -1.78
N ASN A 770 -32.73 -31.88 -0.65
CA ASN A 770 -32.10 -31.77 0.66
C ASN A 770 -31.02 -32.85 0.82
N GLU A 771 -31.26 -34.06 0.32
CA GLU A 771 -30.28 -35.14 0.25
C GLU A 771 -29.10 -34.77 -0.66
N ARG A 772 -29.38 -34.22 -1.85
CA ARG A 772 -28.34 -33.75 -2.79
C ARG A 772 -27.46 -32.67 -2.18
N GLU A 773 -28.06 -31.72 -1.45
CA GLU A 773 -27.34 -30.67 -0.73
C GLU A 773 -26.44 -31.27 0.36
N GLN A 774 -26.93 -32.23 1.15
CA GLN A 774 -26.13 -32.92 2.16
C GLN A 774 -24.95 -33.68 1.54
N ILE A 775 -25.19 -34.39 0.43
CA ILE A 775 -24.16 -35.14 -0.31
C ILE A 775 -23.06 -34.19 -0.80
N MET A 776 -23.44 -33.02 -1.35
CA MET A 776 -22.50 -32.00 -1.78
C MET A 776 -21.64 -31.51 -0.61
N TYR A 777 -22.25 -31.13 0.52
CA TYR A 777 -21.45 -30.67 1.68
C TYR A 777 -20.51 -31.75 2.23
N GLN A 778 -20.89 -33.02 2.17
CA GLN A 778 -20.01 -34.11 2.56
C GLN A 778 -18.79 -34.23 1.63
N ALA A 779 -19.01 -34.12 0.32
CA ALA A 779 -17.95 -34.19 -0.68
C ALA A 779 -16.99 -33.01 -0.55
N VAL A 780 -17.53 -31.80 -0.43
CA VAL A 780 -16.76 -30.57 -0.16
C VAL A 780 -15.94 -30.70 1.12
N HIS A 781 -16.51 -31.27 2.19
CA HIS A 781 -15.75 -31.47 3.42
C HIS A 781 -14.49 -32.31 3.17
N TYR A 782 -14.62 -33.44 2.46
CA TYR A 782 -13.47 -34.28 2.12
C TYR A 782 -12.47 -33.58 1.18
N GLU A 783 -12.95 -32.80 0.21
CA GLU A 783 -12.08 -32.01 -0.69
C GLU A 783 -11.31 -30.93 0.07
N LEU A 784 -11.94 -30.25 1.03
CA LEU A 784 -11.28 -29.26 1.90
C LEU A 784 -10.21 -29.91 2.79
N VAL A 785 -10.50 -31.07 3.37
CA VAL A 785 -9.52 -31.85 4.15
C VAL A 785 -8.36 -32.30 3.27
N ALA A 786 -8.65 -32.83 2.07
CA ALA A 786 -7.65 -33.21 1.09
C ALA A 786 -6.80 -32.02 0.63
N SER A 787 -7.41 -30.84 0.46
CA SER A 787 -6.67 -29.61 0.13
C SER A 787 -5.72 -29.22 1.26
N ALA A 788 -6.18 -29.23 2.52
CA ALA A 788 -5.36 -28.87 3.66
C ALA A 788 -4.20 -29.86 3.89
N LEU A 789 -4.42 -31.15 3.62
CA LEU A 789 -3.36 -32.15 3.60
C LEU A 789 -2.38 -31.91 2.46
N ALA A 790 -2.86 -31.58 1.25
CA ALA A 790 -1.98 -31.30 0.11
C ALA A 790 -1.09 -30.08 0.36
N VAL A 791 -1.62 -29.03 1.00
CA VAL A 791 -0.81 -27.88 1.46
C VAL A 791 0.28 -28.35 2.42
N GLN A 792 -0.07 -29.08 3.48
CA GLN A 792 0.90 -29.59 4.45
C GLN A 792 1.98 -30.47 3.79
N THR A 793 1.57 -31.41 2.93
CA THR A 793 2.48 -32.29 2.20
C THR A 793 3.38 -31.54 1.23
N GLY A 794 2.83 -30.58 0.47
CA GLY A 794 3.59 -29.75 -0.45
C GLY A 794 4.66 -28.93 0.29
N LYS A 795 4.29 -28.27 1.40
CA LYS A 795 5.24 -27.51 2.24
C LYS A 795 6.32 -28.37 2.87
N LEU A 796 6.03 -29.63 3.21
CA LEU A 796 7.03 -30.60 3.68
C LEU A 796 8.02 -30.99 2.58
N ILE A 797 7.56 -31.11 1.33
CA ILE A 797 8.40 -31.47 0.17
C ILE A 797 9.26 -30.28 -0.27
N ASN A 798 8.67 -29.09 -0.36
CA ASN A 798 9.35 -27.85 -0.68
C ASN A 798 8.64 -26.67 0.00
N PRO A 799 9.26 -26.02 1.01
CA PRO A 799 8.64 -24.89 1.71
C PRO A 799 8.43 -23.65 0.83
N GLU A 800 9.14 -23.55 -0.31
CA GLU A 800 9.04 -22.44 -1.27
C GLU A 800 7.82 -22.55 -2.20
N PHE A 801 7.07 -23.66 -2.17
CA PHE A 801 5.82 -23.75 -2.92
C PHE A 801 4.82 -22.71 -2.45
N ASN A 802 4.13 -22.09 -3.38
CA ASN A 802 2.95 -21.28 -3.14
C ASN A 802 1.74 -22.12 -3.52
N ILE A 803 0.94 -22.54 -2.54
CA ILE A 803 -0.19 -23.45 -2.73
C ILE A 803 -1.47 -22.70 -2.38
N GLY A 804 -2.24 -22.33 -3.40
CA GLY A 804 -3.47 -21.57 -3.30
C GLY A 804 -4.74 -22.44 -3.32
N CYS A 805 -5.86 -21.83 -2.96
CA CYS A 805 -7.18 -22.35 -3.35
C CYS A 805 -7.57 -21.81 -4.74
N MET A 806 -8.66 -22.34 -5.30
CA MET A 806 -9.25 -21.80 -6.53
C MET A 806 -10.77 -21.66 -6.36
N ILE A 807 -11.27 -20.42 -6.48
CA ILE A 807 -12.68 -20.06 -6.24
C ILE A 807 -13.31 -19.48 -7.52
N ALA A 808 -14.50 -19.96 -7.88
CA ALA A 808 -15.34 -19.27 -8.87
C ALA A 808 -16.00 -18.05 -8.25
N MET A 809 -15.50 -16.86 -8.57
CA MET A 809 -16.00 -15.61 -8.01
C MET A 809 -17.01 -14.95 -8.95
N CYS A 810 -18.28 -15.20 -8.65
CA CYS A 810 -19.43 -14.49 -9.21
C CYS A 810 -20.09 -13.67 -8.08
N PRO A 811 -19.75 -12.38 -7.89
CA PRO A 811 -20.31 -11.59 -6.81
C PRO A 811 -21.84 -11.52 -6.95
N ILE A 812 -22.57 -11.72 -5.84
CA ILE A 812 -24.03 -11.77 -5.84
C ILE A 812 -24.58 -10.47 -5.26
N TYR A 813 -25.08 -9.60 -6.13
CA TYR A 813 -25.64 -8.31 -5.74
C TYR A 813 -27.10 -8.41 -5.28
N PRO A 814 -27.52 -7.58 -4.32
CA PRO A 814 -28.95 -7.37 -4.07
C PRO A 814 -29.56 -6.55 -5.21
N LEU A 815 -30.73 -6.95 -5.72
CA LEU A 815 -31.40 -6.22 -6.80
C LEU A 815 -31.75 -4.78 -6.40
N THR A 816 -32.14 -4.59 -5.14
CA THR A 816 -32.50 -3.29 -4.59
C THR A 816 -31.89 -3.08 -3.20
N CYS A 817 -31.96 -1.86 -2.68
CA CYS A 817 -31.58 -1.54 -1.31
C CYS A 817 -32.60 -2.01 -0.24
N ALA A 818 -33.64 -2.76 -0.64
CA ALA A 818 -34.59 -3.31 0.32
C ALA A 818 -33.84 -4.20 1.34
N PRO A 819 -34.09 -4.05 2.66
CA PRO A 819 -33.35 -4.79 3.67
C PRO A 819 -33.37 -6.32 3.49
N ASN A 820 -34.47 -6.87 2.95
CA ASN A 820 -34.56 -8.30 2.68
C ASN A 820 -33.74 -8.74 1.46
N ASP A 821 -33.64 -7.92 0.41
CA ASP A 821 -32.76 -8.19 -0.74
C ASP A 821 -31.30 -8.16 -0.30
N MET A 822 -30.92 -7.17 0.52
CA MET A 822 -29.60 -7.08 1.13
C MET A 822 -29.25 -8.35 1.92
N MET A 823 -30.15 -8.79 2.80
CA MET A 823 -29.92 -10.00 3.60
C MET A 823 -29.90 -11.28 2.75
N MET A 824 -30.71 -11.34 1.67
CA MET A 824 -30.67 -12.45 0.73
C MET A 824 -29.31 -12.54 0.03
N ALA A 825 -28.80 -11.42 -0.48
CA ALA A 825 -27.47 -11.34 -1.09
C ALA A 825 -26.35 -11.74 -0.10
N THR A 826 -26.40 -11.24 1.15
CA THR A 826 -25.45 -11.63 2.20
C THR A 826 -25.46 -13.14 2.44
N LYS A 827 -26.64 -13.76 2.56
CA LYS A 827 -26.73 -15.21 2.76
C LYS A 827 -26.34 -16.01 1.52
N ALA A 828 -26.60 -15.51 0.32
CA ALA A 828 -26.15 -16.13 -0.92
C ALA A 828 -24.61 -16.15 -1.00
N MET A 829 -23.96 -15.01 -0.71
CA MET A 829 -22.50 -14.91 -0.62
C MET A 829 -21.94 -15.88 0.45
N HIS A 830 -22.55 -15.92 1.65
CA HIS A 830 -22.19 -16.88 2.69
C HIS A 830 -22.24 -18.34 2.21
N ARG A 831 -23.26 -18.71 1.42
CA ARG A 831 -23.39 -20.07 0.88
C ARG A 831 -22.40 -20.39 -0.23
N ARG A 832 -22.03 -19.39 -1.03
CA ARG A 832 -21.12 -19.59 -2.16
C ARG A 832 -19.64 -19.48 -1.80
N TYR A 833 -19.27 -18.79 -0.73
CA TYR A 833 -17.87 -18.44 -0.44
C TYR A 833 -17.29 -18.94 0.89
N TRP A 834 -18.06 -19.68 1.70
CA TRP A 834 -17.53 -20.29 2.94
C TRP A 834 -16.36 -21.26 2.71
N PHE A 835 -16.21 -21.79 1.48
CA PHE A 835 -15.06 -22.56 1.03
C PHE A 835 -13.76 -21.77 1.25
N THR A 836 -13.77 -20.49 0.90
CA THR A 836 -12.63 -19.58 1.07
C THR A 836 -12.34 -19.35 2.55
N ASP A 837 -13.36 -19.25 3.41
CA ASP A 837 -13.17 -19.19 4.87
C ASP A 837 -12.40 -20.41 5.37
N VAL A 838 -12.77 -21.62 4.95
CA VAL A 838 -12.08 -22.84 5.39
C VAL A 838 -10.66 -22.91 4.82
N HIS A 839 -10.46 -22.60 3.53
CA HIS A 839 -9.13 -22.58 2.92
C HIS A 839 -8.18 -21.56 3.55
N ALA A 840 -8.66 -20.35 3.83
CA ALA A 840 -7.82 -19.24 4.28
C ALA A 840 -7.68 -19.18 5.82
N ARG A 841 -8.74 -19.51 6.56
CA ARG A 841 -8.80 -19.38 8.03
C ARG A 841 -8.67 -20.72 8.75
N GLY A 842 -8.86 -21.84 8.05
CA GLY A 842 -8.66 -23.19 8.60
C GLY A 842 -9.80 -23.70 9.48
N TYR A 843 -10.96 -23.05 9.48
CA TYR A 843 -12.13 -23.48 10.25
C TYR A 843 -13.45 -23.12 9.56
N TYR A 844 -14.52 -23.86 9.91
CA TYR A 844 -15.87 -23.58 9.42
C TYR A 844 -16.43 -22.31 10.07
N PRO A 845 -16.97 -21.36 9.28
CA PRO A 845 -17.62 -20.21 9.85
C PRO A 845 -18.95 -20.60 10.52
N GLN A 846 -19.28 -19.97 11.66
CA GLN A 846 -20.37 -20.41 12.53
C GLN A 846 -21.75 -20.46 11.83
N HIS A 847 -22.01 -19.57 10.88
CA HIS A 847 -23.27 -19.55 10.12
C HIS A 847 -23.47 -20.79 9.24
N MET A 848 -22.39 -21.48 8.84
CA MET A 848 -22.47 -22.76 8.14
C MET A 848 -22.80 -23.90 9.10
N LEU A 849 -22.15 -23.96 10.26
CA LEU A 849 -22.47 -24.97 11.29
C LEU A 849 -23.93 -24.87 11.76
N ASN A 850 -24.41 -23.63 11.99
CA ASN A 850 -25.81 -23.37 12.34
C ASN A 850 -26.78 -23.74 11.20
N TYR A 851 -26.32 -23.65 9.95
CA TYR A 851 -27.11 -24.06 8.80
C TYR A 851 -27.25 -25.57 8.71
N PHE A 852 -26.15 -26.30 8.85
CA PHE A 852 -26.14 -27.76 8.86
C PHE A 852 -27.04 -28.29 9.98
N ALA A 853 -26.95 -27.70 11.18
CA ALA A 853 -27.83 -28.04 12.29
C ALA A 853 -29.32 -27.75 11.97
N ARG A 854 -29.63 -26.62 11.33
CA ARG A 854 -31.01 -26.27 10.94
C ARG A 854 -31.58 -27.22 9.88
N LYS A 855 -30.76 -27.64 8.90
CA LYS A 855 -31.14 -28.59 7.85
C LYS A 855 -31.15 -30.04 8.33
N GLY A 856 -30.60 -30.32 9.51
CA GLY A 856 -30.47 -31.68 10.03
C GLY A 856 -29.42 -32.52 9.30
N PHE A 857 -28.42 -31.87 8.70
CA PHE A 857 -27.37 -32.59 7.98
C PHE A 857 -26.47 -33.35 8.94
N ASN A 858 -26.30 -34.64 8.66
CA ASN A 858 -25.38 -35.51 9.38
C ASN A 858 -24.11 -35.73 8.56
N LEU A 859 -23.14 -34.82 8.73
CA LEU A 859 -21.87 -34.84 8.01
C LEU A 859 -20.80 -35.57 8.83
N ASP A 860 -20.02 -36.43 8.18
CA ASP A 860 -18.81 -37.04 8.72
C ASP A 860 -17.69 -36.00 8.76
N ILE A 861 -17.66 -35.23 9.85
CA ILE A 861 -16.63 -34.26 10.20
C ILE A 861 -16.00 -34.69 11.52
N THR A 862 -14.75 -35.12 11.48
CA THR A 862 -14.04 -35.58 12.69
C THR A 862 -13.25 -34.45 13.35
N PRO A 863 -12.90 -34.58 14.65
CA PRO A 863 -11.98 -33.66 15.30
C PRO A 863 -10.61 -33.58 14.61
N ASP A 864 -10.13 -34.69 14.06
CA ASP A 864 -8.86 -34.74 13.33
C ASP A 864 -8.94 -33.96 12.02
N ASP A 865 -10.08 -34.02 11.31
CA ASP A 865 -10.32 -33.20 10.12
C ASP A 865 -10.20 -31.70 10.44
N ASN A 866 -10.83 -31.25 11.53
CA ASN A 866 -10.73 -29.86 11.97
C ASN A 866 -9.27 -29.45 12.30
N ALA A 867 -8.49 -30.35 12.90
CA ALA A 867 -7.09 -30.09 13.18
C ALA A 867 -6.23 -30.06 11.91
N ILE A 868 -6.58 -30.84 10.89
CA ILE A 868 -5.95 -30.82 9.57
C ILE A 868 -6.23 -29.49 8.87
N LEU A 869 -7.50 -29.06 8.82
CA LEU A 869 -7.91 -27.80 8.20
C LEU A 869 -7.17 -26.61 8.82
N ALA A 870 -7.08 -26.56 10.16
CA ALA A 870 -6.41 -25.48 10.88
C ALA A 870 -4.90 -25.36 10.59
N ARG A 871 -4.25 -26.44 10.15
CA ARG A 871 -2.80 -26.47 9.84
C ARG A 871 -2.49 -26.37 8.35
N GLY A 872 -3.50 -26.45 7.49
CA GLY A 872 -3.35 -26.53 6.04
C GLY A 872 -3.95 -25.34 5.30
N CYS A 873 -3.88 -24.14 5.88
CA CYS A 873 -4.34 -22.92 5.21
C CYS A 873 -3.50 -22.60 3.97
N VAL A 874 -4.16 -22.09 2.93
CA VAL A 874 -3.53 -21.76 1.65
C VAL A 874 -2.67 -20.49 1.70
N ASP A 875 -1.68 -20.39 0.81
CA ASP A 875 -0.78 -19.23 0.74
C ASP A 875 -1.39 -18.04 -0.02
N PHE A 876 -2.29 -18.30 -0.97
CA PHE A 876 -2.94 -17.29 -1.81
C PHE A 876 -4.33 -17.74 -2.26
N ILE A 877 -5.15 -16.80 -2.74
CA ILE A 877 -6.48 -17.09 -3.30
C ILE A 877 -6.41 -16.94 -4.81
N GLY A 878 -6.37 -18.07 -5.52
CA GLY A 878 -6.67 -18.11 -6.95
C GLY A 878 -8.17 -17.97 -7.14
N PHE A 879 -8.61 -17.18 -8.11
CA PHE A 879 -10.02 -17.14 -8.47
C PHE A 879 -10.24 -16.90 -9.97
N SER A 880 -11.38 -17.39 -10.46
CA SER A 880 -11.92 -17.02 -11.75
C SER A 880 -12.91 -15.88 -11.61
N TYR A 881 -12.95 -15.01 -12.63
CA TYR A 881 -13.96 -13.98 -12.74
C TYR A 881 -14.45 -13.87 -14.18
N TYR A 882 -15.75 -13.95 -14.38
CA TYR A 882 -16.37 -13.81 -15.70
C TYR A 882 -17.57 -12.86 -15.70
N MET A 883 -18.35 -12.88 -14.62
CA MET A 883 -19.64 -12.21 -14.51
C MET A 883 -20.02 -11.95 -13.05
N SER A 884 -21.01 -11.09 -12.84
CA SER A 884 -21.72 -10.92 -11.57
C SER A 884 -23.11 -11.56 -11.62
N PHE A 885 -23.65 -11.90 -10.46
CA PHE A 885 -25.04 -12.31 -10.25
C PHE A 885 -25.85 -11.26 -9.50
N THR A 886 -27.17 -11.41 -9.52
CA THR A 886 -28.09 -10.56 -8.75
C THR A 886 -29.19 -11.42 -8.14
N THR A 887 -29.61 -11.12 -6.92
CA THR A 887 -30.66 -11.85 -6.20
C THR A 887 -31.67 -10.89 -5.58
N GLN A 888 -32.87 -11.39 -5.32
CA GLN A 888 -33.96 -10.66 -4.70
C GLN A 888 -34.64 -11.54 -3.64
N PHE A 889 -35.15 -10.92 -2.58
CA PHE A 889 -36.00 -11.60 -1.61
C PHE A 889 -37.32 -12.04 -2.24
N SER A 890 -37.74 -13.27 -1.93
CA SER A 890 -39.07 -13.77 -2.26
C SER A 890 -39.82 -14.20 -0.98
N PRO A 891 -41.11 -13.82 -0.82
CA PRO A 891 -41.91 -14.18 0.37
C PRO A 891 -42.08 -15.69 0.63
N ASP A 892 -41.92 -16.54 -0.39
CA ASP A 892 -41.95 -17.99 -0.28
C ASP A 892 -40.62 -18.60 0.24
N ASN A 893 -39.58 -17.78 0.43
CA ASN A 893 -38.29 -18.14 1.03
C ASN A 893 -37.98 -17.29 2.28
N PRO A 894 -38.81 -17.33 3.35
CA PRO A 894 -38.60 -16.51 4.55
C PRO A 894 -37.33 -16.88 5.32
N GLN A 895 -36.78 -18.07 5.10
CA GLN A 895 -35.52 -18.52 5.72
C GLN A 895 -34.29 -17.95 5.01
N LEU A 896 -34.45 -17.38 3.81
CA LEU A 896 -33.40 -16.85 2.97
C LEU A 896 -32.32 -17.91 2.67
N ASP A 897 -32.77 -19.13 2.38
CA ASP A 897 -31.90 -20.21 1.93
C ASP A 897 -31.62 -19.98 0.44
N TYR A 898 -30.35 -20.06 0.03
CA TYR A 898 -29.94 -19.79 -1.35
C TYR A 898 -29.92 -21.07 -2.18
N VAL A 899 -30.71 -21.09 -3.25
CA VAL A 899 -30.71 -22.09 -4.31
C VAL A 899 -30.47 -21.37 -5.63
N GLU A 900 -29.29 -21.58 -6.18
CA GLU A 900 -28.72 -20.75 -7.25
C GLU A 900 -29.61 -20.59 -8.49
N PRO A 901 -30.11 -21.65 -9.16
CA PRO A 901 -30.98 -21.47 -10.33
C PRO A 901 -32.34 -20.82 -10.02
N ARG A 902 -32.77 -20.83 -8.76
CA ARG A 902 -34.08 -20.30 -8.34
C ARG A 902 -34.02 -18.83 -7.94
N ASP A 903 -32.99 -18.45 -7.18
CA ASP A 903 -32.95 -17.18 -6.46
C ASP A 903 -32.21 -16.07 -7.21
N LEU A 904 -31.63 -16.38 -8.37
CA LEU A 904 -30.98 -15.40 -9.23
C LEU A 904 -32.00 -14.69 -10.14
N VAL A 905 -31.78 -13.39 -10.32
CA VAL A 905 -32.53 -12.51 -11.21
C VAL A 905 -31.57 -11.77 -12.14
N SER A 906 -32.05 -11.31 -13.29
CA SER A 906 -31.23 -10.52 -14.23
C SER A 906 -30.92 -9.14 -13.65
N ASN A 907 -29.70 -8.66 -13.86
CA ASN A 907 -29.32 -7.30 -13.52
C ASN A 907 -29.72 -6.35 -14.68
N PRO A 908 -30.61 -5.37 -14.47
CA PRO A 908 -31.08 -4.49 -15.55
C PRO A 908 -30.05 -3.45 -16.00
N TYR A 909 -28.86 -3.38 -15.38
CA TYR A 909 -27.88 -2.33 -15.60
C TYR A 909 -26.67 -2.73 -16.44
N ILE A 910 -26.55 -4.01 -16.82
CA ILE A 910 -25.37 -4.54 -17.52
C ILE A 910 -25.77 -5.42 -18.69
N ASP A 911 -24.90 -5.44 -19.71
CA ASP A 911 -25.09 -6.26 -20.91
C ASP A 911 -24.80 -7.74 -20.64
N THR A 912 -25.17 -8.59 -21.58
CA THR A 912 -25.03 -10.04 -21.49
C THR A 912 -24.48 -10.61 -22.80
N SER A 913 -23.59 -11.61 -22.71
CA SER A 913 -23.05 -12.32 -23.87
C SER A 913 -24.10 -13.22 -24.55
N GLU A 914 -23.78 -13.74 -25.75
CA GLU A 914 -24.65 -14.69 -26.46
C GLU A 914 -24.94 -15.98 -25.68
N TRP A 915 -24.13 -16.31 -24.65
CA TRP A 915 -24.34 -17.45 -23.76
C TRP A 915 -25.02 -17.09 -22.44
N GLY A 916 -25.54 -15.87 -22.29
CA GLY A 916 -26.25 -15.45 -21.08
C GLY A 916 -25.34 -14.99 -19.94
N TRP A 917 -24.05 -14.76 -20.18
CA TRP A 917 -23.11 -14.33 -19.14
C TRP A 917 -23.07 -12.80 -19.06
N GLN A 918 -23.38 -12.26 -17.89
CA GLN A 918 -23.44 -10.81 -17.66
C GLN A 918 -22.03 -10.18 -17.69
N ILE A 919 -21.87 -9.07 -18.39
CA ILE A 919 -20.59 -8.40 -18.59
C ILE A 919 -20.45 -7.29 -17.55
N ASP A 920 -19.74 -7.56 -16.46
CA ASP A 920 -19.53 -6.59 -15.39
C ASP A 920 -18.03 -6.44 -15.06
N PRO A 921 -17.31 -5.47 -15.67
CA PRO A 921 -15.92 -5.22 -15.33
C PRO A 921 -15.76 -4.64 -13.91
N ALA A 922 -16.71 -3.85 -13.42
CA ALA A 922 -16.63 -3.25 -12.08
C ALA A 922 -16.75 -4.32 -11.00
N GLY A 923 -17.49 -5.39 -11.28
CA GLY A 923 -17.57 -6.54 -10.40
C GLY A 923 -16.24 -7.25 -10.17
N LEU A 924 -15.27 -7.17 -11.10
CA LEU A 924 -13.91 -7.69 -10.87
C LEU A 924 -13.20 -6.90 -9.77
N ARG A 925 -13.28 -5.56 -9.81
CA ARG A 925 -12.75 -4.69 -8.75
C ARG A 925 -13.45 -4.95 -7.42
N TYR A 926 -14.78 -5.09 -7.43
CA TYR A 926 -15.54 -5.48 -6.23
C TYR A 926 -15.04 -6.81 -5.66
N SER A 927 -14.84 -7.81 -6.52
CA SER A 927 -14.38 -9.15 -6.12
C SER A 927 -12.97 -9.14 -5.52
N LEU A 928 -12.05 -8.39 -6.11
CA LEU A 928 -10.70 -8.21 -5.60
C LEU A 928 -10.72 -7.60 -4.19
N ASN A 929 -11.48 -6.51 -4.01
CA ASN A 929 -11.66 -5.88 -2.69
C ASN A 929 -12.33 -6.84 -1.72
N TRP A 930 -13.39 -7.56 -2.13
CA TRP A 930 -14.10 -8.49 -1.26
C TRP A 930 -13.16 -9.57 -0.71
N PHE A 931 -12.35 -10.20 -1.55
CA PHE A 931 -11.37 -11.18 -1.06
C PHE A 931 -10.30 -10.53 -0.18
N TRP A 932 -9.76 -9.38 -0.59
CA TRP A 932 -8.73 -8.67 0.17
C TRP A 932 -9.22 -8.33 1.58
N ASP A 933 -10.37 -7.68 1.69
CA ASP A 933 -10.95 -7.21 2.95
C ASP A 933 -11.27 -8.35 3.93
N HIS A 934 -11.63 -9.53 3.39
CA HIS A 934 -12.01 -10.68 4.21
C HIS A 934 -10.81 -11.53 4.64
N PHE A 935 -9.77 -11.65 3.80
CA PHE A 935 -8.73 -12.65 4.00
C PHE A 935 -7.31 -12.10 4.11
N GLN A 936 -7.02 -10.91 3.54
CA GLN A 936 -5.68 -10.32 3.53
C GLN A 936 -4.58 -11.29 3.05
N LEU A 937 -4.92 -12.13 2.07
CA LEU A 937 -4.00 -13.02 1.37
C LEU A 937 -3.76 -12.48 -0.05
N PRO A 938 -2.56 -12.73 -0.64
CA PRO A 938 -2.31 -12.44 -2.04
C PRO A 938 -3.38 -13.09 -2.94
N LEU A 939 -3.80 -12.36 -3.96
CA LEU A 939 -4.80 -12.81 -4.92
C LEU A 939 -4.15 -13.17 -6.25
N PHE A 940 -4.76 -14.08 -7.00
CA PHE A 940 -4.34 -14.39 -8.36
C PHE A 940 -5.57 -14.57 -9.25
N ILE A 941 -5.76 -13.69 -10.23
CA ILE A 941 -6.81 -13.88 -11.24
C ILE A 941 -6.34 -14.95 -12.21
N VAL A 942 -6.75 -16.17 -11.91
CA VAL A 942 -6.30 -17.36 -12.64
C VAL A 942 -7.20 -17.72 -13.81
N GLU A 943 -8.36 -17.05 -13.94
CA GLU A 943 -9.20 -17.05 -15.13
C GLU A 943 -9.98 -15.74 -15.27
N ASN A 944 -10.02 -15.23 -16.50
CA ASN A 944 -10.98 -14.22 -16.96
C ASN A 944 -11.10 -14.36 -18.47
N GLY A 945 -12.29 -14.21 -19.07
CA GLY A 945 -12.43 -14.46 -20.51
C GLY A 945 -13.79 -14.19 -21.10
N PHE A 946 -13.81 -13.92 -22.40
CA PHE A 946 -15.03 -13.65 -23.16
C PHE A 946 -15.25 -14.70 -24.26
N GLY A 947 -16.19 -15.61 -23.98
CA GLY A 947 -16.61 -16.65 -24.91
C GLY A 947 -17.56 -16.09 -25.97
N ALA A 948 -17.13 -16.08 -27.23
CA ALA A 948 -17.89 -15.55 -28.36
C ALA A 948 -17.63 -16.35 -29.64
N VAL A 949 -18.50 -16.16 -30.64
CA VAL A 949 -18.29 -16.74 -31.98
C VAL A 949 -17.28 -15.91 -32.74
N ASP A 950 -16.17 -16.51 -33.15
CA ASP A 950 -15.22 -15.84 -34.05
C ASP A 950 -15.58 -16.06 -35.52
N GLN A 951 -15.33 -15.03 -36.34
CA GLN A 951 -15.48 -15.11 -37.79
C GLN A 951 -14.11 -14.99 -38.48
N ARG A 952 -13.77 -16.01 -39.27
CA ARG A 952 -12.58 -16.00 -40.12
C ARG A 952 -12.85 -15.18 -41.38
N GLN A 953 -12.01 -14.18 -41.62
CA GLN A 953 -12.08 -13.32 -42.79
C GLN A 953 -11.55 -14.03 -44.03
N ALA A 954 -11.83 -13.47 -45.22
CA ALA A 954 -11.40 -14.04 -46.50
C ALA A 954 -9.87 -14.11 -46.66
N ASP A 955 -9.13 -13.24 -45.97
CA ASP A 955 -7.65 -13.24 -45.92
C ASP A 955 -7.07 -14.22 -44.88
N GLY A 956 -7.93 -14.95 -44.15
CA GLY A 956 -7.55 -15.92 -43.14
C GLY A 956 -7.39 -15.35 -41.73
N THR A 957 -7.53 -14.04 -41.53
CA THR A 957 -7.42 -13.37 -40.22
C THR A 957 -8.69 -13.52 -39.38
N VAL A 958 -8.57 -13.28 -38.07
CA VAL A 958 -9.69 -13.25 -37.11
C VAL A 958 -9.59 -11.95 -36.32
N ASN A 959 -10.57 -11.05 -36.54
CA ASN A 959 -10.63 -9.73 -35.91
C ASN A 959 -11.59 -9.76 -34.73
N ASP A 960 -11.07 -9.95 -33.53
CA ASP A 960 -11.83 -10.17 -32.30
C ASP A 960 -11.81 -8.95 -31.35
N HIS A 961 -12.10 -7.76 -31.87
CA HIS A 961 -12.10 -6.53 -31.07
C HIS A 961 -13.06 -6.57 -29.87
N TYR A 962 -14.20 -7.26 -29.97
CA TYR A 962 -15.11 -7.46 -28.84
C TYR A 962 -14.44 -8.14 -27.63
N ARG A 963 -13.45 -9.02 -27.89
CA ARG A 963 -12.70 -9.71 -26.85
C ARG A 963 -11.64 -8.80 -26.25
N ILE A 964 -11.00 -7.96 -27.08
CA ILE A 964 -10.09 -6.90 -26.64
C ILE A 964 -10.84 -5.91 -25.74
N ASP A 965 -12.05 -5.49 -26.13
CA ASP A 965 -12.86 -4.54 -25.36
C ASP A 965 -13.21 -5.10 -23.98
N TYR A 966 -13.63 -6.37 -23.91
CA TYR A 966 -13.88 -7.06 -22.65
C TYR A 966 -12.63 -7.11 -21.76
N PHE A 967 -11.49 -7.58 -22.29
CA PHE A 967 -10.28 -7.66 -21.49
C PHE A 967 -9.80 -6.28 -21.04
N SER A 968 -9.84 -5.30 -21.93
CA SER A 968 -9.46 -3.91 -21.64
C SER A 968 -10.30 -3.32 -20.51
N SER A 969 -11.62 -3.55 -20.50
CA SER A 969 -12.48 -3.03 -19.45
C SER A 969 -12.19 -3.68 -18.09
N HIS A 970 -11.94 -5.00 -18.05
CA HIS A 970 -11.63 -5.72 -16.81
C HIS A 970 -10.24 -5.37 -16.29
N ILE A 971 -9.23 -5.28 -17.16
CA ILE A 971 -7.85 -4.94 -16.78
C ILE A 971 -7.76 -3.50 -16.24
N ARG A 972 -8.59 -2.57 -16.74
CA ARG A 972 -8.71 -1.23 -16.15
C ARG A 972 -9.21 -1.29 -14.72
N GLU A 973 -10.27 -2.04 -14.44
CA GLU A 973 -10.81 -2.20 -13.08
C GLU A 973 -9.86 -2.98 -12.16
N MET A 974 -9.16 -3.98 -12.68
CA MET A 974 -8.06 -4.67 -12.00
C MET A 974 -6.91 -3.71 -11.64
N LYS A 975 -6.51 -2.82 -12.56
CA LYS A 975 -5.47 -1.81 -12.30
C LYS A 975 -5.91 -0.86 -11.19
N LYS A 976 -7.19 -0.43 -11.18
CA LYS A 976 -7.74 0.38 -10.08
C LYS A 976 -7.71 -0.36 -8.75
N ALA A 977 -8.06 -1.65 -8.72
CA ALA A 977 -7.97 -2.44 -7.49
C ALA A 977 -6.55 -2.50 -6.92
N VAL A 978 -5.54 -2.61 -7.78
CA VAL A 978 -4.13 -2.63 -7.35
C VAL A 978 -3.64 -1.24 -6.94
N VAL A 979 -3.86 -0.24 -7.79
CA VAL A 979 -3.27 1.11 -7.65
C VAL A 979 -4.04 2.01 -6.69
N GLU A 980 -5.38 1.97 -6.75
CA GLU A 980 -6.25 2.82 -5.93
C GLU A 980 -6.64 2.12 -4.62
N ASP A 981 -6.95 0.82 -4.66
CA ASP A 981 -7.49 0.10 -3.50
C ASP A 981 -6.42 -0.66 -2.69
N GLY A 982 -5.20 -0.82 -3.24
CA GLY A 982 -4.07 -1.44 -2.54
C GLY A 982 -4.13 -2.97 -2.44
N VAL A 983 -4.87 -3.64 -3.33
CA VAL A 983 -4.98 -5.10 -3.37
C VAL A 983 -3.65 -5.74 -3.82
N ASP A 984 -3.15 -6.72 -3.06
CA ASP A 984 -1.99 -7.52 -3.46
C ASP A 984 -2.38 -8.58 -4.50
N LEU A 985 -2.08 -8.30 -5.77
CA LEU A 985 -2.37 -9.17 -6.90
C LEU A 985 -1.08 -9.74 -7.50
N ILE A 986 -0.96 -11.08 -7.51
CA ILE A 986 0.17 -11.85 -8.04
C ILE A 986 0.26 -11.73 -9.57
N GLY A 987 -0.88 -11.83 -10.26
CA GLY A 987 -0.89 -11.90 -11.71
C GLY A 987 -2.29 -12.03 -12.32
N TYR A 988 -2.31 -12.20 -13.64
CA TYR A 988 -3.52 -12.28 -14.45
C TYR A 988 -3.32 -13.25 -15.62
N THR A 989 -4.16 -14.29 -15.69
CA THR A 989 -4.11 -15.30 -16.73
C THR A 989 -5.47 -15.47 -17.42
N PRO A 990 -5.69 -14.83 -18.58
CA PRO A 990 -6.88 -15.03 -19.40
C PRO A 990 -7.17 -16.50 -19.68
N TRP A 991 -8.42 -16.88 -19.50
CA TRP A 991 -8.91 -18.23 -19.75
C TRP A 991 -8.95 -18.55 -21.23
N GLY A 992 -8.58 -19.79 -21.56
CA GLY A 992 -8.60 -20.30 -22.91
C GLY A 992 -7.76 -19.42 -23.82
N CYS A 993 -6.54 -19.07 -23.42
CA CYS A 993 -5.63 -18.21 -24.19
C CYS A 993 -5.35 -18.73 -25.61
N ILE A 994 -5.51 -20.03 -25.82
CA ILE A 994 -5.71 -20.69 -27.11
C ILE A 994 -7.13 -21.28 -27.13
N ASP A 995 -7.80 -21.24 -28.28
CA ASP A 995 -9.12 -21.84 -28.42
C ASP A 995 -9.09 -23.31 -27.98
N LEU A 996 -10.09 -23.70 -27.18
CA LEU A 996 -10.20 -25.01 -26.57
C LEU A 996 -11.67 -25.43 -26.46
N VAL A 997 -11.92 -26.67 -26.08
CA VAL A 997 -13.28 -27.18 -25.85
C VAL A 997 -13.86 -26.54 -24.60
N SER A 998 -14.94 -25.77 -24.71
CA SER A 998 -15.58 -25.13 -23.55
C SER A 998 -16.13 -26.15 -22.55
N ALA A 999 -16.06 -25.83 -21.25
CA ALA A 999 -16.44 -26.77 -20.19
C ALA A 999 -17.95 -27.07 -20.20
N GLY A 1000 -18.77 -26.02 -20.03
CA GLY A 1000 -20.22 -26.16 -19.82
C GLY A 1000 -20.99 -26.77 -20.98
N THR A 1001 -20.61 -26.47 -22.23
CA THR A 1001 -21.32 -26.96 -23.43
C THR A 1001 -20.48 -27.89 -24.30
N GLY A 1002 -19.17 -28.04 -24.08
CA GLY A 1002 -18.34 -28.90 -24.93
C GLY A 1002 -18.13 -28.34 -26.34
N GLU A 1003 -18.34 -27.03 -26.54
CA GLU A 1003 -18.28 -26.39 -27.85
C GLU A 1003 -16.88 -25.84 -28.16
N MET A 1004 -16.45 -26.00 -29.42
CA MET A 1004 -15.36 -25.23 -30.04
C MET A 1004 -15.85 -23.87 -30.57
N LYS A 1005 -17.15 -23.74 -30.88
CA LYS A 1005 -17.76 -22.50 -31.38
C LYS A 1005 -17.69 -21.36 -30.36
N LYS A 1006 -17.75 -21.67 -29.06
CA LYS A 1006 -17.59 -20.71 -27.96
C LYS A 1006 -16.10 -20.45 -27.70
N ARG A 1007 -15.51 -19.53 -28.45
CA ARG A 1007 -14.06 -19.28 -28.46
C ARG A 1007 -13.64 -18.24 -27.45
N TYR A 1008 -12.51 -18.48 -26.80
CA TYR A 1008 -11.88 -17.60 -25.82
C TYR A 1008 -10.47 -17.12 -26.25
N GLY A 1009 -9.84 -17.84 -27.18
CA GLY A 1009 -8.43 -17.72 -27.52
C GLY A 1009 -8.03 -16.35 -28.03
N MET A 1010 -6.78 -16.01 -27.78
CA MET A 1010 -6.01 -15.08 -28.60
C MET A 1010 -5.36 -15.81 -29.78
N ILE A 1011 -5.32 -17.16 -29.71
CA ILE A 1011 -4.91 -18.06 -30.78
C ILE A 1011 -6.13 -18.86 -31.21
N TYR A 1012 -6.51 -18.70 -32.48
CA TYR A 1012 -7.58 -19.46 -33.11
C TYR A 1012 -7.10 -20.88 -33.42
N VAL A 1013 -7.95 -21.87 -33.18
CA VAL A 1013 -7.72 -23.27 -33.62
C VAL A 1013 -8.77 -23.64 -34.65
N ASP A 1014 -8.33 -24.08 -35.83
CA ASP A 1014 -9.20 -24.56 -36.90
C ASP A 1014 -9.80 -25.93 -36.56
N LYS A 1015 -10.86 -25.88 -35.75
CA LYS A 1015 -11.73 -27.00 -35.38
C LYS A 1015 -13.14 -26.51 -35.07
N ASP A 1016 -14.17 -27.21 -35.51
CA ASP A 1016 -15.58 -26.94 -35.21
C ASP A 1016 -16.20 -27.92 -34.20
N ASN A 1017 -17.50 -27.74 -33.88
CA ASN A 1017 -18.24 -28.59 -32.94
C ASN A 1017 -18.44 -30.03 -33.46
N GLU A 1018 -18.32 -30.27 -34.76
CA GLU A 1018 -18.41 -31.61 -35.38
C GLU A 1018 -17.05 -32.32 -35.39
N GLY A 1019 -16.00 -31.69 -34.86
CA GLY A 1019 -14.65 -32.22 -34.86
C GLY A 1019 -13.91 -32.02 -36.18
N LYS A 1020 -14.43 -31.22 -37.11
CA LYS A 1020 -13.79 -30.98 -38.42
C LYS A 1020 -12.86 -29.76 -38.34
N GLY A 1021 -11.73 -29.84 -39.03
CA GLY A 1021 -10.77 -28.75 -39.18
C GLY A 1021 -9.34 -29.27 -39.27
N THR A 1022 -8.39 -28.39 -39.59
CA THR A 1022 -6.97 -28.73 -39.76
C THR A 1022 -6.16 -28.72 -38.47
N LEU A 1023 -6.74 -28.24 -37.36
CA LEU A 1023 -6.07 -27.93 -36.10
C LEU A 1023 -4.98 -26.86 -36.21
N GLU A 1024 -4.94 -26.10 -37.30
CA GLU A 1024 -4.00 -25.00 -37.49
C GLU A 1024 -4.22 -23.90 -36.42
N ARG A 1025 -3.10 -23.36 -35.89
CA ARG A 1025 -3.10 -22.24 -34.95
C ARG A 1025 -2.92 -20.92 -35.69
N ILE A 1026 -3.85 -20.00 -35.53
CA ILE A 1026 -3.84 -18.68 -36.20
C ILE A 1026 -3.87 -17.59 -35.12
N ARG A 1027 -2.97 -16.61 -35.19
CA ARG A 1027 -2.95 -15.46 -34.27
C ARG A 1027 -4.15 -14.55 -34.58
N LYS A 1028 -4.97 -14.25 -33.58
CA LYS A 1028 -6.08 -13.29 -33.71
C LYS A 1028 -5.57 -11.86 -33.49
N ALA A 1029 -6.42 -10.85 -33.69
CA ALA A 1029 -6.06 -9.46 -33.38
C ALA A 1029 -5.67 -9.29 -31.89
N SER A 1030 -6.39 -9.95 -30.98
CA SER A 1030 -6.12 -9.96 -29.54
C SER A 1030 -4.74 -10.51 -29.14
N PHE A 1031 -4.12 -11.38 -29.96
CA PHE A 1031 -2.74 -11.86 -29.75
C PHE A 1031 -1.75 -10.70 -29.70
N TYR A 1032 -1.83 -9.82 -30.69
CA TYR A 1032 -0.87 -8.71 -30.83
C TYR A 1032 -1.14 -7.64 -29.78
N TRP A 1033 -2.42 -7.37 -29.48
CA TRP A 1033 -2.81 -6.45 -28.41
C TRP A 1033 -2.28 -6.93 -27.05
N TYR A 1034 -2.48 -8.20 -26.69
CA TYR A 1034 -2.04 -8.72 -25.39
C TYR A 1034 -0.51 -8.77 -25.28
N ARG A 1035 0.20 -9.06 -26.39
CA ARG A 1035 1.65 -8.92 -26.45
C ARG A 1035 2.11 -7.52 -26.10
N ASP A 1036 1.50 -6.51 -26.71
CA ASP A 1036 1.88 -5.11 -26.51
C ASP A 1036 1.49 -4.60 -25.11
N LEU A 1037 0.39 -5.12 -24.55
CA LEU A 1037 -0.03 -4.89 -23.17
C LEU A 1037 1.00 -5.43 -22.18
N ILE A 1038 1.44 -6.69 -22.32
CA ILE A 1038 2.43 -7.31 -21.44
C ILE A 1038 3.77 -6.59 -21.56
N ALA A 1039 4.19 -6.23 -22.77
CA ALA A 1039 5.45 -5.52 -23.01
C ALA A 1039 5.51 -4.16 -22.30
N ASN A 1040 4.37 -3.51 -22.10
CA ASN A 1040 4.26 -2.24 -21.36
C ASN A 1040 3.70 -2.42 -19.94
N ASN A 1041 3.66 -3.64 -19.42
CA ASN A 1041 3.15 -3.98 -18.09
C ASN A 1041 1.80 -3.32 -17.74
N GLY A 1042 0.86 -3.28 -18.70
CA GLY A 1042 -0.47 -2.71 -18.49
C GLY A 1042 -0.52 -1.18 -18.36
N GLU A 1043 0.50 -0.44 -18.79
CA GLU A 1043 0.46 1.03 -18.84
C GLU A 1043 -0.42 1.57 -19.99
N ASN A 1044 -0.44 0.87 -21.13
CA ASN A 1044 -1.29 1.20 -22.28
C ASN A 1044 -2.30 0.06 -22.51
N ILE A 1045 -3.57 0.30 -22.18
CA ILE A 1045 -4.67 -0.69 -22.24
C ILE A 1045 -5.63 -0.40 -23.41
#